data_AF-A0A1M7E7Q2-F1
#
_entry.id   AF-A0A1M7E7Q2-F1
#
_cell.length_a   1.000
_cell.length_b   1.000
_cell.length_c   1.000
_cell.angle_alpha   90.00
_cell.angle_beta   90.00
_cell.angle_gamma   90.00
#
_symmetry.space_group_name_H-M   'P 1'
#
loop_
_entity.id
_entity.type
_entity.pdbx_description
1 polymer ?
#
loop_
_entity_poly.entity_id
_entity_poly.type
_entity_poly.pdbx_seq_one_letter_code
_entity_poly.pdbx_strand_id
1 'polypeptide(L)'
;MKITLLKKEGRKEVINRVELVEMASAIKNGMIKNTVRQTREVYHLMNPHRLGDGQISTQLEGGIKLPRICFVADYQNRKGDWRMLAYNGLVVLEVNDLQTYERAVEIRELAKKMPETLMCFLGGSGRSVKIVCRGELFEGGLPTGEQNIRQFHQNLYNTARMAYQNQFGFDIQFLEPRLDRTVYMSADPEMGYRADARPFYADTKDHTLPQSVTISKDEDHLMPGRTVTRTYHLNWTFIVETVMGHYFDLPDENKEAELLMQIAARCLDEGIPQAHAKGLTMLHPVLNRDKMLVEKIFQTIYSVAEQEGYREKHKPHPLKSVPEDTIQAMKTEIFLNSNFDMRKNLLTGVAEYREKFSDDQRFKPLTEEVRNDMTLRATELGLKAWDRNVNRFIDSTRIEQFDPINTWLDQLPKWDGHDYIAELAARVPTKQPHWPKYLRYWLMGMVGQWRESDKQLTGNALTPLLIGRQGCGKTRFCKIILPPELRDYYNDKLNFKNEFDLNIALTSFALINIDEFDKTTSSQQIVLKYLLSSSDVKFRPPYGKTIKLYRRYTSFIGTTNQMKPLVDPTGSRRFVCVDVEGNIDFSDTLNHEQLFAQALHLFNQGERFWLNDDEISTLIEENEPFQKLNDLVEMIGETFRRPKETEQAKWWSLGDISALLASRYANFDPETSFRKIGSALNDVQFNFTSKRTTKHMEYWLIEK
;
A
#
# COMPACT_ATOMS: atom_id res chain seq x y z
N MET A 1 -33.05 12.83 33.80
CA MET A 1 -33.19 13.62 32.56
C MET A 1 -33.90 12.76 31.55
N LYS A 2 -34.86 13.35 30.81
CA LYS A 2 -35.67 12.61 29.84
C LYS A 2 -35.02 12.62 28.48
N ILE A 3 -35.04 11.47 27.83
CA ILE A 3 -34.63 11.28 26.44
C ILE A 3 -35.83 10.81 25.62
N THR A 4 -35.70 10.89 24.30
CA THR A 4 -36.78 10.58 23.38
C THR A 4 -36.64 9.15 22.85
N LEU A 5 -37.69 8.35 22.98
CA LEU A 5 -37.81 7.00 22.44
C LEU A 5 -38.88 6.97 21.34
N LEU A 6 -38.48 6.59 20.13
CA LEU A 6 -39.36 6.45 18.98
C LEU A 6 -39.70 4.98 18.77
N LYS A 7 -40.99 4.68 18.72
CA LYS A 7 -41.53 3.33 18.45
C LYS A 7 -42.43 3.36 17.22
N LYS A 8 -42.31 2.35 16.36
CA LYS A 8 -43.26 2.14 15.25
C LYS A 8 -44.51 1.42 15.77
N GLU A 9 -45.67 2.02 15.59
CA GLU A 9 -46.99 1.41 15.80
C GLU A 9 -47.74 1.38 14.45
N GLY A 10 -47.71 0.22 13.79
CA GLY A 10 -48.21 0.08 12.42
C GLY A 10 -47.39 0.92 11.43
N ARG A 11 -48.03 1.84 10.70
CA ARG A 11 -47.37 2.79 9.76
C ARG A 11 -46.98 4.13 10.41
N LYS A 12 -47.31 4.34 11.69
CA LYS A 12 -47.04 5.61 12.39
C LYS A 12 -45.91 5.44 13.40
N GLU A 13 -45.11 6.49 13.57
CA GLU A 13 -44.09 6.55 14.61
C GLU A 13 -44.60 7.37 15.80
N VAL A 14 -44.49 6.80 17.00
CA VAL A 14 -44.95 7.39 18.26
C VAL A 14 -43.73 7.79 19.09
N ILE A 15 -43.80 8.99 19.66
CA ILE A 15 -42.76 9.56 20.52
C ILE A 15 -43.11 9.30 21.98
N ASN A 16 -42.23 8.60 22.68
CA ASN A 16 -42.29 8.37 24.11
C ASN A 16 -41.14 9.10 24.81
N ARG A 17 -41.42 9.67 25.98
CA ARG A 17 -40.41 10.33 26.83
C ARG A 17 -40.03 9.37 27.95
N VAL A 18 -38.74 9.05 28.09
CA VAL A 18 -38.26 8.03 29.03
C VAL A 18 -37.08 8.60 29.83
N GLU A 19 -36.98 8.27 31.12
CA GLU A 19 -35.80 8.66 31.89
C GLU A 19 -34.55 7.92 31.41
N LEU A 20 -33.42 8.61 31.30
CA LEU A 20 -32.17 8.02 30.83
C LEU A 20 -31.76 6.77 31.65
N VAL A 21 -31.99 6.80 32.96
CA VAL A 21 -31.68 5.68 33.88
C VAL A 21 -32.56 4.46 33.59
N GLU A 22 -33.84 4.68 33.27
CA GLU A 22 -34.76 3.60 32.88
C GLU A 22 -34.35 3.01 31.53
N MET A 23 -33.93 3.84 30.59
CA MET A 23 -33.41 3.37 29.29
C MET A 23 -32.13 2.54 29.46
N ALA A 24 -31.20 3.01 30.30
CA ALA A 24 -29.99 2.26 30.65
C ALA A 24 -30.37 0.87 31.21
N SER A 25 -31.31 0.84 32.14
CA SER A 25 -31.80 -0.40 32.75
C SER A 25 -32.47 -1.32 31.73
N ALA A 26 -33.24 -0.77 30.78
CA ALA A 26 -33.91 -1.55 29.74
C ALA A 26 -32.93 -2.21 28.76
N ILE A 27 -31.86 -1.50 28.37
CA ILE A 27 -30.79 -2.05 27.50
C ILE A 27 -30.00 -3.13 28.26
N LYS A 28 -29.62 -2.86 29.52
CA LYS A 28 -28.87 -3.80 30.38
C LYS A 28 -29.65 -5.07 30.70
N ASN A 29 -30.95 -4.96 31.02
CA ASN A 29 -31.77 -6.12 31.33
C ASN A 29 -32.25 -6.86 30.06
N GLY A 30 -31.91 -6.37 28.87
CA GLY A 30 -32.23 -7.00 27.60
C GLY A 30 -33.73 -7.07 27.31
N MET A 31 -34.47 -5.99 27.61
CA MET A 31 -35.94 -5.93 27.45
C MET A 31 -36.42 -6.32 26.04
N ILE A 32 -35.62 -6.06 25.01
CA ILE A 32 -35.89 -6.39 23.61
C ILE A 32 -34.92 -7.42 23.02
N LYS A 33 -34.29 -8.27 23.87
CA LYS A 33 -33.22 -9.20 23.46
C LYS A 33 -33.59 -10.12 22.30
N ASN A 34 -34.83 -10.61 22.25
CA ASN A 34 -35.30 -11.52 21.20
C ASN A 34 -35.34 -10.80 19.85
N THR A 35 -35.89 -9.58 19.80
CA THR A 35 -35.96 -8.75 18.58
C THR A 35 -34.57 -8.33 18.10
N VAL A 36 -33.66 -8.01 19.03
CA VAL A 36 -32.26 -7.69 18.72
C VAL A 36 -31.55 -8.91 18.13
N ARG A 37 -31.71 -10.09 18.73
CA ARG A 37 -31.15 -11.34 18.22
C ARG A 37 -31.63 -11.62 16.79
N GLN A 38 -32.93 -11.57 16.56
CA GLN A 38 -33.50 -11.75 15.22
C GLN A 38 -32.92 -10.74 14.22
N THR A 39 -32.80 -9.46 14.62
CA THR A 39 -32.21 -8.43 13.76
C THR A 39 -30.76 -8.76 13.40
N ARG A 40 -29.94 -9.21 14.35
CA ARG A 40 -28.53 -9.60 14.12
C ARG A 40 -28.39 -10.77 13.16
N GLU A 41 -29.25 -11.78 13.29
CA GLU A 41 -29.23 -12.99 12.45
C GLU A 41 -29.43 -12.66 10.97
N VAL A 42 -30.27 -11.67 10.64
CA VAL A 42 -30.55 -11.30 9.24
C VAL A 42 -29.87 -10.00 8.79
N TYR A 43 -29.20 -9.26 9.67
CA TYR A 43 -28.65 -7.92 9.38
C TYR A 43 -27.73 -7.90 8.15
N HIS A 44 -26.90 -8.93 8.00
CA HIS A 44 -25.96 -9.07 6.88
C HIS A 44 -26.66 -9.32 5.52
N LEU A 45 -27.92 -9.76 5.53
CA LEU A 45 -28.73 -9.99 4.33
C LEU A 45 -29.55 -8.76 3.91
N MET A 46 -29.60 -7.70 4.74
CA MET A 46 -30.51 -6.56 4.52
C MET A 46 -29.96 -5.46 3.60
N ASN A 47 -28.68 -5.53 3.24
CA ASN A 47 -27.90 -4.48 2.57
C ASN A 47 -28.19 -3.07 3.15
N PRO A 48 -27.90 -2.83 4.44
CA PRO A 48 -28.34 -1.65 5.16
C PRO A 48 -27.59 -0.37 4.70
N HIS A 49 -28.34 0.67 4.34
CA HIS A 49 -27.80 2.00 4.05
C HIS A 49 -28.21 3.01 5.13
N ARG A 50 -27.24 3.69 5.74
CA ARG A 50 -27.48 4.63 6.84
C ARG A 50 -27.81 6.03 6.31
N LEU A 51 -28.89 6.61 6.83
CA LEU A 51 -29.34 7.97 6.54
C LEU A 51 -28.72 8.97 7.53
N GLY A 52 -28.73 10.26 7.16
CA GLY A 52 -28.09 11.33 7.94
C GLY A 52 -28.63 11.51 9.36
N ASP A 53 -29.90 11.18 9.60
CA ASP A 53 -30.58 11.24 10.90
C ASP A 53 -30.37 9.98 11.78
N GLY A 54 -29.56 9.03 11.29
CA GLY A 54 -29.25 7.77 11.97
C GLY A 54 -30.21 6.62 11.66
N GLN A 55 -31.24 6.83 10.82
CA GLN A 55 -32.06 5.73 10.29
C GLN A 55 -31.24 4.81 9.38
N ILE A 56 -31.77 3.60 9.19
CA ILE A 56 -31.19 2.62 8.27
C ILE A 56 -32.28 2.21 7.30
N SER A 57 -32.03 2.46 6.01
CA SER A 57 -32.82 1.98 4.89
C SER A 57 -32.36 0.58 4.50
N THR A 58 -33.31 -0.30 4.15
CA THR A 58 -33.04 -1.69 3.78
C THR A 58 -33.96 -2.09 2.63
N GLN A 59 -33.56 -3.07 1.81
CA GLN A 59 -34.40 -3.58 0.72
C GLN A 59 -35.59 -4.46 1.19
N LEU A 60 -35.61 -4.87 2.47
CA LEU A 60 -36.70 -5.68 3.05
C LEU A 60 -37.92 -4.83 3.40
N GLU A 61 -39.11 -5.30 3.01
CA GLU A 61 -40.39 -4.72 3.42
C GLU A 61 -40.51 -4.67 4.95
N GLY A 62 -40.69 -3.46 5.49
CA GLY A 62 -40.86 -3.21 6.93
C GLY A 62 -39.63 -2.67 7.67
N GLY A 63 -38.43 -2.76 7.07
CA GLY A 63 -37.19 -2.21 7.62
C GLY A 63 -36.78 -2.77 9.00
N ILE A 64 -35.89 -2.05 9.69
CA ILE A 64 -35.46 -2.43 11.05
C ILE A 64 -36.61 -2.18 12.04
N LYS A 65 -37.01 -3.23 12.78
CA LYS A 65 -38.12 -3.22 13.76
C LYS A 65 -37.72 -2.81 15.18
N LEU A 66 -36.47 -2.37 15.38
CA LEU A 66 -35.99 -1.91 16.68
C LEU A 66 -36.46 -0.46 16.95
N PRO A 67 -36.85 -0.13 18.20
CA PRO A 67 -37.08 1.26 18.59
C PRO A 67 -35.85 2.13 18.38
N ARG A 68 -36.02 3.44 18.22
CA ARG A 68 -34.92 4.40 18.07
C ARG A 68 -34.86 5.35 19.26
N ILE A 69 -33.66 5.76 19.65
CA ILE A 69 -33.40 6.63 20.78
C ILE A 69 -32.76 7.91 20.28
N CYS A 70 -33.33 9.07 20.62
CA CYS A 70 -32.66 10.36 20.51
C CYS A 70 -32.23 10.79 21.93
N PHE A 71 -30.91 10.77 22.16
CA PHE A 71 -30.31 11.19 23.43
C PHE A 71 -30.21 12.71 23.56
N VAL A 72 -30.10 13.39 22.42
CA VAL A 72 -29.75 14.81 22.33
C VAL A 72 -30.78 15.70 23.03
N ALA A 73 -32.07 15.36 22.91
CA ALA A 73 -33.13 16.19 23.45
C ALA A 73 -34.39 15.40 23.84
N ASP A 74 -35.18 16.03 24.69
CA ASP A 74 -36.52 15.61 25.08
C ASP A 74 -37.55 16.23 24.12
N TYR A 75 -38.12 15.41 23.24
CA TYR A 75 -39.11 15.82 22.24
C TYR A 75 -40.52 15.37 22.64
N GLN A 76 -41.49 16.20 22.26
CA GLN A 76 -42.90 15.85 22.32
C GLN A 76 -43.55 16.01 20.94
N ASN A 77 -44.39 15.05 20.57
CA ASN A 77 -45.24 15.18 19.38
C ASN A 77 -46.43 16.11 19.71
N ARG A 78 -46.59 17.19 18.95
CA ARG A 78 -47.82 18.00 18.93
C ARG A 78 -48.32 18.12 17.51
N LYS A 79 -49.46 17.48 17.22
CA LYS A 79 -50.15 17.53 15.90
C LYS A 79 -49.27 17.11 14.70
N GLY A 80 -48.27 16.26 14.90
CA GLY A 80 -47.37 15.79 13.85
C GLY A 80 -45.98 16.41 13.88
N ASP A 81 -45.81 17.55 14.55
CA ASP A 81 -44.53 18.25 14.65
C ASP A 81 -43.76 17.86 15.93
N TRP A 82 -42.44 17.73 15.80
CA TRP A 82 -41.54 17.42 16.89
C TRP A 82 -41.13 18.72 17.58
N ARG A 83 -41.60 18.95 18.80
CA ARG A 83 -41.20 20.11 19.59
C ARG A 83 -40.18 19.71 20.65
N MET A 84 -39.00 20.33 20.59
CA MET A 84 -37.99 20.20 21.63
C MET A 84 -38.49 20.87 22.92
N LEU A 85 -38.53 20.12 24.02
CA LEU A 85 -38.86 20.60 25.36
C LEU A 85 -37.60 20.99 26.14
N ALA A 86 -36.55 20.18 26.01
CA ALA A 86 -35.27 20.42 26.66
C ALA A 86 -34.12 19.82 25.82
N TYR A 87 -33.01 20.54 25.73
CA TYR A 87 -31.74 20.03 25.23
C TYR A 87 -30.96 19.36 26.37
N ASN A 88 -30.46 18.15 26.15
CA ASN A 88 -29.84 17.34 27.21
C ASN A 88 -28.31 17.50 27.30
N GLY A 89 -27.67 18.14 26.30
CA GLY A 89 -26.20 18.23 26.26
C GLY A 89 -25.52 16.87 26.05
N LEU A 90 -26.22 15.89 25.46
CA LEU A 90 -25.68 14.56 25.20
C LEU A 90 -25.30 14.42 23.73
N VAL A 91 -24.09 13.92 23.46
CA VAL A 91 -23.64 13.51 22.13
C VAL A 91 -23.48 12.00 22.08
N VAL A 92 -23.68 11.42 20.90
CA VAL A 92 -23.53 9.98 20.66
C VAL A 92 -22.48 9.77 19.58
N LEU A 93 -21.36 9.17 19.97
CA LEU A 93 -20.37 8.66 19.03
C LEU A 93 -20.76 7.24 18.62
N GLU A 94 -20.64 6.94 17.32
CA GLU A 94 -20.92 5.62 16.78
C GLU A 94 -19.65 5.05 16.14
N VAL A 95 -19.15 3.94 16.66
CA VAL A 95 -18.13 3.15 15.96
C VAL A 95 -18.86 2.09 15.15
N ASN A 96 -18.95 2.28 13.84
CA ASN A 96 -19.71 1.43 12.92
C ASN A 96 -18.82 0.44 12.16
N ASP A 97 -19.45 -0.45 11.39
CA ASP A 97 -18.81 -1.35 10.42
C ASP A 97 -17.66 -2.20 10.96
N LEU A 98 -17.78 -2.59 12.24
CA LEU A 98 -16.79 -3.45 12.88
C LEU A 98 -16.82 -4.85 12.27
N GLN A 99 -15.64 -5.42 12.04
CA GLN A 99 -15.50 -6.72 11.36
C GLN A 99 -16.11 -7.88 12.15
N THR A 100 -16.04 -7.83 13.48
CA THR A 100 -16.47 -8.92 14.36
C THR A 100 -17.21 -8.40 15.58
N TYR A 101 -17.99 -9.28 16.22
CA TYR A 101 -18.68 -8.97 17.48
C TYR A 101 -17.67 -8.76 18.61
N GLU A 102 -16.60 -9.56 18.63
CA GLU A 102 -15.50 -9.49 19.59
C GLU A 102 -14.84 -8.12 19.55
N ARG A 103 -14.59 -7.58 18.35
CA ARG A 103 -14.03 -6.23 18.20
C ARG A 103 -14.96 -5.16 18.75
N ALA A 104 -16.28 -5.32 18.59
CA ALA A 104 -17.25 -4.41 19.18
C ALA A 104 -17.25 -4.47 20.71
N VAL A 105 -17.11 -5.67 21.28
CA VAL A 105 -16.94 -5.87 22.73
C VAL A 105 -15.68 -5.17 23.24
N GLU A 106 -14.53 -5.37 22.58
CA GLU A 106 -13.26 -4.72 22.95
C GLU A 106 -13.40 -3.19 23.01
N ILE A 107 -14.00 -2.59 21.98
CA ILE A 107 -14.17 -1.14 21.88
C ILE A 107 -15.13 -0.64 22.96
N ARG A 108 -16.22 -1.38 23.25
CA ARG A 108 -17.11 -1.07 24.37
C ARG A 108 -16.36 -1.11 25.71
N GLU A 109 -15.52 -2.12 25.94
CA GLU A 109 -14.70 -2.20 27.16
C GLU A 109 -13.67 -1.08 27.28
N LEU A 110 -13.11 -0.62 26.16
CA LEU A 110 -12.25 0.57 26.14
C LEU A 110 -13.04 1.84 26.47
N ALA A 111 -14.25 2.00 25.90
CA ALA A 111 -15.12 3.12 26.21
C ALA A 111 -15.45 3.20 27.71
N LYS A 112 -15.77 2.08 28.37
CA LYS A 112 -16.04 2.05 29.82
C LYS A 112 -14.93 2.64 30.68
N LYS A 113 -13.68 2.55 30.22
CA LYS A 113 -12.50 3.05 30.94
C LYS A 113 -12.37 4.57 30.86
N MET A 114 -13.03 5.23 29.90
CA MET A 114 -13.00 6.68 29.79
C MET A 114 -13.82 7.32 30.92
N PRO A 115 -13.25 8.28 31.68
CA PRO A 115 -13.98 9.01 32.72
C PRO A 115 -15.24 9.71 32.17
N GLU A 116 -15.19 10.13 30.91
CA GLU A 116 -16.23 10.90 30.22
C GLU A 116 -17.34 10.04 29.58
N THR A 117 -17.23 8.69 29.62
CA THR A 117 -18.31 7.81 29.12
C THR A 117 -19.47 7.80 30.11
N LEU A 118 -20.58 8.42 29.75
CA LEU A 118 -21.85 8.34 30.49
C LEU A 118 -22.52 6.99 30.27
N MET A 119 -22.54 6.51 29.02
CA MET A 119 -23.14 5.24 28.64
C MET A 119 -22.43 4.66 27.43
N CYS A 120 -22.19 3.34 27.39
CA CYS A 120 -21.75 2.67 26.17
C CYS A 120 -22.37 1.28 26.02
N PHE A 121 -22.74 0.91 24.80
CA PHE A 121 -23.37 -0.39 24.52
C PHE A 121 -23.16 -0.83 23.07
N LEU A 122 -23.25 -2.14 22.83
CA LEU A 122 -23.25 -2.70 21.48
C LEU A 122 -24.51 -2.31 20.72
N GLY A 123 -24.37 -1.84 19.48
CA GLY A 123 -25.48 -1.50 18.61
C GLY A 123 -26.34 -2.71 18.22
N GLY A 124 -27.51 -2.43 17.65
CA GLY A 124 -28.48 -3.47 17.26
C GLY A 124 -27.89 -4.54 16.33
N SER A 125 -26.95 -4.18 15.45
CA SER A 125 -26.25 -5.12 14.55
C SER A 125 -25.24 -6.04 15.24
N GLY A 126 -24.82 -5.74 16.47
CA GLY A 126 -23.69 -6.42 17.12
C GLY A 126 -22.31 -6.08 16.54
N ARG A 127 -22.26 -5.25 15.48
CA ARG A 127 -21.04 -4.84 14.77
C ARG A 127 -20.82 -3.32 14.84
N SER A 128 -21.35 -2.71 15.88
CA SER A 128 -21.14 -1.29 16.17
C SER A 128 -21.19 -1.04 17.67
N VAL A 129 -20.59 0.06 18.12
CA VAL A 129 -20.63 0.53 19.50
C VAL A 129 -21.24 1.93 19.53
N LYS A 130 -22.12 2.18 20.50
CA LYS A 130 -22.66 3.50 20.80
C LYS A 130 -22.03 3.99 22.09
N ILE A 131 -21.48 5.20 22.07
CA ILE A 131 -20.84 5.84 23.22
C ILE A 131 -21.53 7.18 23.42
N VAL A 132 -22.16 7.37 24.57
CA VAL A 132 -22.88 8.58 24.94
C VAL A 132 -22.03 9.36 25.94
N CYS A 133 -21.83 10.64 25.65
CA CYS A 133 -21.06 11.55 26.48
C CYS A 133 -21.91 12.78 26.82
N ARG A 134 -21.68 13.34 28.01
CA ARG A 134 -22.29 14.62 28.42
C ARG A 134 -21.33 15.76 28.15
N GLY A 135 -21.87 16.92 27.79
CA GLY A 135 -21.13 18.16 27.71
C GLY A 135 -21.68 19.29 28.57
N GLU A 136 -20.82 20.24 28.86
CA GLU A 136 -21.14 21.49 29.56
C GLU A 136 -20.39 22.67 28.94
N LEU A 137 -20.92 23.88 29.13
CA LEU A 137 -20.18 25.10 28.84
C LEU A 137 -18.99 25.23 29.79
N PHE A 138 -17.92 25.90 29.35
CA PHE A 138 -16.77 26.21 30.22
C PHE A 138 -17.16 27.01 31.48
N GLU A 139 -18.20 27.85 31.36
CA GLU A 139 -18.77 28.64 32.47
C GLU A 139 -19.79 27.84 33.32
N GLY A 140 -20.04 26.58 32.96
CA GLY A 140 -21.03 25.70 33.57
C GLY A 140 -22.40 25.77 32.89
N GLY A 141 -23.13 24.65 32.93
CA GLY A 141 -24.48 24.54 32.37
C GLY A 141 -24.54 24.25 30.86
N LEU A 142 -25.70 24.49 30.26
CA LEU A 142 -25.99 24.24 28.84
C LEU A 142 -26.40 25.53 28.12
N PRO A 143 -26.10 25.67 26.82
CA PRO A 143 -26.48 26.85 26.06
C PRO A 143 -28.00 26.94 25.87
N THR A 144 -28.46 28.18 25.69
CA THR A 144 -29.84 28.49 25.32
C THR A 144 -29.89 29.18 23.95
N GLY A 145 -31.01 29.03 23.24
CA GLY A 145 -31.18 29.51 21.87
C GLY A 145 -30.72 28.50 20.82
N GLU A 146 -31.49 28.35 19.74
CA GLU A 146 -31.32 27.26 18.77
C GLU A 146 -29.94 27.27 18.08
N GLN A 147 -29.45 28.45 17.68
CA GLN A 147 -28.13 28.57 17.04
C GLN A 147 -26.98 28.19 17.98
N ASN A 148 -27.01 28.69 19.22
CA ASN A 148 -26.00 28.34 20.23
C ASN A 148 -26.04 26.85 20.57
N ILE A 149 -27.22 26.25 20.66
CA ILE A 149 -27.37 24.80 20.88
C ILE A 149 -26.75 24.02 19.72
N ARG A 150 -27.02 24.39 18.46
CA ARG A 150 -26.45 23.73 17.28
C ARG A 150 -24.92 23.83 17.28
N GLN A 151 -24.38 25.03 17.48
CA GLN A 151 -22.93 25.25 17.48
C GLN A 151 -22.24 24.51 18.63
N PHE A 152 -22.78 24.61 19.85
CA PHE A 152 -22.26 23.88 21.00
C PHE A 152 -22.34 22.37 20.80
N HIS A 153 -23.43 21.85 20.24
CA HIS A 153 -23.57 20.42 19.99
C HIS A 153 -22.55 19.92 18.98
N GLN A 154 -22.26 20.73 17.95
CA GLN A 154 -21.20 20.45 16.99
C GLN A 154 -19.80 20.47 17.63
N ASN A 155 -19.49 21.52 18.40
CA ASN A 155 -18.21 21.64 19.10
C ASN A 155 -18.02 20.50 20.11
N LEU A 156 -19.06 20.18 20.88
CA LEU A 156 -19.07 19.07 21.84
C LEU A 156 -18.86 17.71 21.15
N TYR A 157 -19.51 17.48 20.02
CA TYR A 157 -19.35 16.25 19.25
C TYR A 157 -17.89 16.11 18.77
N ASN A 158 -17.32 17.18 18.23
CA ASN A 158 -15.94 17.19 17.76
C ASN A 158 -14.95 16.95 18.91
N THR A 159 -15.10 17.63 20.04
CA THR A 159 -14.27 17.44 21.23
C THR A 159 -14.34 16.01 21.74
N ALA A 160 -15.54 15.45 21.88
CA ALA A 160 -15.72 14.07 22.31
C ALA A 160 -15.10 13.11 21.29
N ARG A 161 -15.40 13.26 19.99
CA ARG A 161 -14.86 12.39 18.94
C ARG A 161 -13.33 12.38 18.95
N MET A 162 -12.68 13.54 19.01
CA MET A 162 -11.22 13.65 19.08
C MET A 162 -10.64 12.98 20.32
N ALA A 163 -11.26 13.17 21.50
CA ALA A 163 -10.80 12.55 22.73
C ALA A 163 -10.82 11.01 22.66
N TYR A 164 -11.89 10.43 22.13
CA TYR A 164 -11.99 8.98 21.99
C TYR A 164 -11.09 8.44 20.88
N GLN A 165 -10.94 9.14 19.76
CA GLN A 165 -10.00 8.76 18.70
C GLN A 165 -8.56 8.69 19.23
N ASN A 166 -8.15 9.72 19.98
CA ASN A 166 -6.82 9.79 20.57
C ASN A 166 -6.59 8.66 21.58
N GLN A 167 -7.59 8.33 22.41
CA GLN A 167 -7.47 7.24 23.37
C GLN A 167 -7.47 5.84 22.69
N PHE A 168 -8.32 5.66 21.68
CA PHE A 168 -8.54 4.36 21.04
C PHE A 168 -7.49 4.01 19.99
N GLY A 169 -6.80 5.00 19.44
CA GLY A 169 -5.77 4.80 18.42
C GLY A 169 -6.32 4.40 17.04
N PHE A 170 -7.59 4.70 16.76
CA PHE A 170 -8.20 4.54 15.44
C PHE A 170 -9.22 5.65 15.15
N ASP A 171 -9.51 5.88 13.87
CA ASP A 171 -10.47 6.91 13.45
C ASP A 171 -11.91 6.50 13.75
N ILE A 172 -12.67 7.41 14.36
CA ILE A 172 -14.11 7.26 14.56
C ILE A 172 -14.75 8.08 13.45
N GLN A 173 -15.62 7.46 12.64
CA GLN A 173 -16.28 8.13 11.53
C GLN A 173 -16.93 9.46 11.96
N PHE A 174 -16.68 10.53 11.20
CA PHE A 174 -17.42 11.77 11.40
C PHE A 174 -18.89 11.56 10.99
N LEU A 175 -19.79 11.91 11.88
CA LEU A 175 -21.21 11.84 11.65
C LEU A 175 -21.79 13.19 12.01
N GLU A 176 -22.57 13.78 11.09
CA GLU A 176 -23.10 15.12 11.29
C GLU A 176 -23.87 15.16 12.64
N PRO A 177 -23.48 16.06 13.57
CA PRO A 177 -24.06 16.16 14.90
C PRO A 177 -25.40 16.89 14.83
N ARG A 178 -26.42 16.17 14.39
CA ARG A 178 -27.79 16.69 14.27
C ARG A 178 -28.55 16.55 15.59
N LEU A 179 -29.38 17.55 15.90
CA LEU A 179 -30.21 17.54 17.11
C LEU A 179 -31.31 16.47 17.09
N ASP A 180 -31.71 16.02 15.90
CA ASP A 180 -32.70 14.97 15.66
C ASP A 180 -32.07 13.58 15.47
N ARG A 181 -30.74 13.44 15.65
CA ARG A 181 -30.04 12.18 15.41
C ARG A 181 -30.55 11.09 16.35
N THR A 182 -30.81 9.92 15.77
CA THR A 182 -31.30 8.75 16.48
C THR A 182 -30.36 7.56 16.35
N VAL A 183 -30.37 6.66 17.34
CA VAL A 183 -29.71 5.35 17.25
C VAL A 183 -30.69 4.24 17.61
N TYR A 184 -30.56 3.07 16.99
CA TYR A 184 -31.41 1.94 17.33
C TYR A 184 -31.13 1.41 18.74
N MET A 185 -32.20 1.23 19.51
CA MET A 185 -32.16 0.57 20.81
C MET A 185 -31.64 -0.86 20.63
N SER A 186 -30.82 -1.30 21.58
CA SER A 186 -30.19 -2.62 21.58
C SER A 186 -30.46 -3.34 22.90
N ALA A 187 -29.89 -4.53 23.04
CA ALA A 187 -29.85 -5.32 24.27
C ALA A 187 -28.40 -5.71 24.52
N ASP A 188 -27.84 -5.24 25.62
CA ASP A 188 -26.44 -5.46 25.99
C ASP A 188 -26.30 -5.56 27.52
N PRO A 189 -26.31 -6.78 28.09
CA PRO A 189 -26.18 -7.01 29.54
C PRO A 189 -24.90 -6.47 30.15
N GLU A 190 -23.86 -6.31 29.33
CA GLU A 190 -22.56 -5.82 29.74
C GLU A 190 -22.35 -4.36 29.35
N MET A 191 -23.41 -3.60 29.08
CA MET A 191 -23.27 -2.17 28.80
C MET A 191 -22.59 -1.41 29.96
N GLY A 192 -21.87 -0.34 29.61
CA GLY A 192 -21.36 0.64 30.58
C GLY A 192 -22.41 1.72 30.86
N TYR A 193 -22.57 2.09 32.13
CA TYR A 193 -23.33 3.26 32.55
C TYR A 193 -22.71 3.87 33.80
N ARG A 194 -22.39 5.17 33.76
CA ARG A 194 -21.77 5.92 34.86
C ARG A 194 -22.49 7.26 35.01
N ALA A 195 -23.34 7.37 36.04
CA ALA A 195 -24.15 8.57 36.27
C ALA A 195 -23.33 9.83 36.60
N ASP A 196 -22.14 9.64 37.18
CA ASP A 196 -21.15 10.65 37.57
C ASP A 196 -20.04 10.84 36.53
N ALA A 197 -20.28 10.48 35.26
CA ALA A 197 -19.31 10.67 34.18
C ALA A 197 -18.89 12.15 34.04
N ARG A 198 -17.59 12.38 33.86
CA ARG A 198 -17.03 13.72 33.68
C ARG A 198 -17.55 14.33 32.37
N PRO A 199 -18.03 15.59 32.36
CA PRO A 199 -18.45 16.22 31.12
C PRO A 199 -17.26 16.62 30.26
N PHE A 200 -17.47 16.65 28.94
CA PHE A 200 -16.62 17.44 28.04
C PHE A 200 -17.02 18.91 28.10
N TYR A 201 -16.04 19.81 27.96
CA TYR A 201 -16.31 21.24 27.90
C TYR A 201 -16.25 21.73 26.44
N ALA A 202 -17.23 22.54 26.04
CA ALA A 202 -17.30 23.15 24.71
C ALA A 202 -17.89 24.56 24.78
N ASP A 203 -17.62 25.38 23.77
CA ASP A 203 -18.18 26.72 23.64
C ASP A 203 -19.25 26.79 22.53
N THR A 204 -19.88 27.95 22.37
CA THR A 204 -20.88 28.24 21.33
C THR A 204 -20.29 29.05 20.17
N LYS A 205 -18.97 29.14 20.05
CA LYS A 205 -18.32 29.95 19.01
C LYS A 205 -18.20 29.13 17.73
N ASP A 206 -18.35 29.79 16.59
CA ASP A 206 -18.11 29.18 15.30
C ASP A 206 -16.61 29.11 15.04
N HIS A 207 -16.11 27.89 14.86
CA HIS A 207 -14.72 27.62 14.55
C HIS A 207 -14.67 27.21 13.07
N THR A 208 -14.52 28.18 12.16
CA THR A 208 -14.47 27.98 10.70
C THR A 208 -13.26 27.17 10.20
N LEU A 209 -12.31 26.91 11.09
CA LEU A 209 -11.21 25.97 10.98
C LEU A 209 -11.12 25.26 12.34
N PRO A 210 -10.68 23.99 12.43
CA PRO A 210 -10.29 23.44 13.71
C PRO A 210 -9.21 24.35 14.30
N GLN A 211 -9.60 25.21 15.25
CA GLN A 211 -8.64 26.01 15.97
C GLN A 211 -7.75 25.03 16.72
N SER A 212 -6.45 25.23 16.59
CA SER A 212 -5.52 24.66 17.55
C SER A 212 -6.07 24.99 18.93
N VAL A 213 -6.32 23.94 19.70
CA VAL A 213 -6.47 24.05 21.15
C VAL A 213 -5.35 24.99 21.57
N THR A 214 -5.68 26.06 22.29
CA THR A 214 -4.64 26.85 22.95
C THR A 214 -3.88 25.85 23.78
N ILE A 215 -2.68 25.50 23.31
CA ILE A 215 -1.83 24.48 23.89
C ILE A 215 -1.76 24.82 25.37
N SER A 216 -2.41 23.98 26.18
CA SER A 216 -2.41 24.17 27.61
C SER A 216 -0.94 24.19 28.05
N LYS A 217 -0.61 24.95 29.10
CA LYS A 217 0.74 24.98 29.68
C LYS A 217 1.27 23.59 30.10
N ASP A 218 0.45 22.53 30.01
CA ASP A 218 0.82 21.14 30.25
C ASP A 218 1.47 20.43 29.03
N GLU A 219 1.42 20.96 27.79
CA GLU A 219 2.06 20.29 26.64
C GLU A 219 3.58 20.47 26.60
N ASP A 220 4.12 21.54 27.19
CA ASP A 220 5.57 21.73 27.31
C ASP A 220 6.22 20.57 28.09
N HIS A 221 5.42 19.84 28.89
CA HIS A 221 5.84 18.69 29.67
C HIS A 221 5.80 17.37 28.90
N LEU A 222 5.20 17.34 27.71
CA LEU A 222 4.95 16.12 26.94
C LEU A 222 5.93 15.99 25.77
N MET A 223 6.53 14.81 25.64
CA MET A 223 7.21 14.49 24.39
C MET A 223 6.16 14.46 23.26
N PRO A 224 6.49 15.03 22.09
CA PRO A 224 5.58 15.04 20.96
C PRO A 224 5.03 13.64 20.66
N GLY A 225 3.70 13.51 20.57
CA GLY A 225 3.02 12.27 20.18
C GLY A 225 3.05 11.16 21.23
N ARG A 226 3.39 11.46 22.49
CA ARG A 226 3.46 10.47 23.56
C ARG A 226 2.52 10.78 24.72
N THR A 227 2.07 9.73 25.39
CA THR A 227 1.34 9.84 26.65
C THR A 227 2.24 10.35 27.76
N VAL A 228 1.65 10.95 28.79
CA VAL A 228 2.34 11.42 30.01
C VAL A 228 3.30 10.37 30.58
N THR A 229 2.82 9.13 30.77
CA THR A 229 3.61 8.03 31.31
C THR A 229 4.81 7.68 30.43
N ARG A 230 4.62 7.64 29.10
CA ARG A 230 5.69 7.29 28.17
C ARG A 230 6.70 8.42 28.03
N THR A 231 6.25 9.67 28.16
CA THR A 231 7.12 10.85 28.27
C THR A 231 8.00 10.75 29.52
N TYR A 232 7.43 10.51 30.69
CA TYR A 232 8.22 10.39 31.91
C TYR A 232 9.23 9.24 31.84
N HIS A 233 8.84 8.11 31.26
CA HIS A 233 9.74 6.98 31.09
C HIS A 233 10.95 7.30 30.21
N LEU A 234 10.71 7.84 29.01
CA LEU A 234 11.79 8.20 28.10
C LEU A 234 12.63 9.35 28.64
N ASN A 235 12.01 10.34 29.29
CA ASN A 235 12.75 11.46 29.88
C ASN A 235 13.69 10.97 30.99
N TRP A 236 13.18 10.07 31.85
CA TRP A 236 14.01 9.39 32.85
C TRP A 236 15.18 8.62 32.20
N THR A 237 14.96 7.94 31.06
CA THR A 237 16.06 7.26 30.34
C THR A 237 17.15 8.24 29.90
N PHE A 238 16.80 9.39 29.33
CA PHE A 238 17.78 10.43 28.94
C PHE A 238 18.50 11.03 30.16
N ILE A 239 17.80 11.25 31.27
CA ILE A 239 18.40 11.68 32.54
C ILE A 239 19.44 10.65 33.01
N VAL A 240 19.08 9.36 33.03
CA VAL A 240 19.98 8.29 33.47
C VAL A 240 21.18 8.17 32.54
N GLU A 241 20.98 8.20 31.22
CA GLU A 241 22.07 8.15 30.24
C GLU A 241 23.06 9.30 30.44
N THR A 242 22.54 10.51 30.64
CA THR A 242 23.34 11.71 30.91
C THR A 242 24.14 11.58 32.21
N VAL A 243 23.52 11.09 33.29
CA VAL A 243 24.17 10.93 34.59
C VAL A 243 25.18 9.76 34.58
N MET A 244 24.85 8.65 33.92
CA MET A 244 25.71 7.47 33.80
C MET A 244 26.87 7.68 32.81
N GLY A 245 26.78 8.63 31.87
CA GLY A 245 27.92 9.02 31.04
C GLY A 245 29.14 9.50 31.84
N HIS A 246 28.90 10.00 33.06
CA HIS A 246 29.92 10.43 34.03
C HIS A 246 30.25 9.38 35.11
N TYR A 247 29.80 8.13 34.92
CA TYR A 247 29.90 7.06 35.92
C TYR A 247 31.34 6.74 36.37
N PHE A 248 32.31 6.91 35.47
CA PHE A 248 33.73 6.62 35.75
C PHE A 248 34.45 7.75 36.50
N ASP A 249 33.83 8.93 36.64
CA ASP A 249 34.46 10.13 37.22
C ASP A 249 34.25 10.26 38.75
N LEU A 250 33.46 9.38 39.37
CA LEU A 250 33.08 9.46 40.79
C LEU A 250 34.02 8.63 41.73
N PRO A 251 34.10 8.92 43.04
CA PRO A 251 34.86 8.11 44.02
C PRO A 251 34.10 6.84 44.48
N ASP A 252 34.78 5.68 44.59
CA ASP A 252 34.16 4.34 44.71
C ASP A 252 33.18 4.13 45.89
N GLU A 253 33.42 4.71 47.06
CA GLU A 253 32.65 4.38 48.28
C GLU A 253 31.25 5.02 48.34
N ASN A 254 30.95 6.04 47.52
CA ASN A 254 29.67 6.77 47.52
C ASN A 254 28.99 6.91 46.14
N LYS A 255 29.51 6.24 45.10
CA LYS A 255 29.04 6.41 43.69
C LYS A 255 27.53 6.23 43.53
N GLU A 256 26.96 5.19 44.11
CA GLU A 256 25.55 4.86 43.92
C GLU A 256 24.63 5.93 44.54
N ALA A 257 24.94 6.38 45.76
CA ALA A 257 24.17 7.42 46.43
C ALA A 257 24.23 8.75 45.65
N GLU A 258 25.41 9.13 45.14
CA GLU A 258 25.59 10.37 44.39
C GLU A 258 24.87 10.34 43.04
N LEU A 259 24.93 9.22 42.31
CA LEU A 259 24.18 9.02 41.07
C LEU A 259 22.66 9.08 41.32
N LEU A 260 22.17 8.42 42.36
CA LEU A 260 20.76 8.45 42.74
C LEU A 260 20.29 9.85 43.12
N MET A 261 21.12 10.63 43.82
CA MET A 261 20.81 12.04 44.13
C MET A 261 20.73 12.88 42.86
N GLN A 262 21.67 12.74 41.93
CA GLN A 262 21.65 13.47 40.66
C GLN A 262 20.44 13.11 39.80
N ILE A 263 20.10 11.82 39.71
CA ILE A 263 18.92 11.35 38.98
C ILE A 263 17.65 11.90 39.63
N ALA A 264 17.50 11.78 40.95
CA ALA A 264 16.32 12.29 41.67
C ALA A 264 16.17 13.81 41.54
N ALA A 265 17.27 14.56 41.64
CA ALA A 265 17.29 16.02 41.50
C ALA A 265 16.89 16.46 40.09
N ARG A 266 17.41 15.81 39.04
CA ARG A 266 17.03 16.08 37.65
C ARG A 266 15.59 15.67 37.36
N CYS A 267 15.14 14.53 37.88
CA CYS A 267 13.73 14.12 37.74
C CYS A 267 12.79 15.14 38.39
N LEU A 268 13.17 15.72 39.52
CA LEU A 268 12.41 16.78 40.18
C LEU A 268 12.44 18.10 39.37
N ASP A 269 13.62 18.54 38.91
CA ASP A 269 13.77 19.74 38.06
C ASP A 269 12.93 19.62 36.78
N GLU A 270 12.86 18.43 36.19
CA GLU A 270 12.11 18.20 34.94
C GLU A 270 10.64 17.80 35.16
N GLY A 271 10.16 17.83 36.41
CA GLY A 271 8.75 17.63 36.74
C GLY A 271 8.25 16.18 36.63
N ILE A 272 9.13 15.18 36.68
CA ILE A 272 8.75 13.77 36.71
C ILE A 272 8.20 13.43 38.11
N PRO A 273 6.99 12.85 38.26
CA PRO A 273 6.45 12.50 39.57
C PRO A 273 7.33 11.48 40.31
N GLN A 274 7.50 11.70 41.62
CA GLN A 274 8.35 10.87 42.50
C GLN A 274 8.06 9.38 42.36
N ALA A 275 6.79 8.98 42.40
CA ALA A 275 6.40 7.58 42.30
C ALA A 275 6.86 6.93 40.99
N HIS A 276 6.84 7.69 39.89
CA HIS A 276 7.26 7.22 38.57
C HIS A 276 8.78 7.13 38.46
N ALA A 277 9.50 8.20 38.82
CA ALA A 277 10.96 8.23 38.78
C ALA A 277 11.60 7.18 39.73
N LYS A 278 11.06 7.06 40.94
CA LYS A 278 11.45 6.01 41.91
C LYS A 278 11.19 4.62 41.35
N GLY A 279 9.99 4.37 40.80
CA GLY A 279 9.61 3.08 40.25
C GLY A 279 10.52 2.62 39.11
N LEU A 280 10.88 3.50 38.19
CA LEU A 280 11.81 3.20 37.09
C LEU A 280 13.23 2.94 37.59
N THR A 281 13.68 3.71 38.58
CA THR A 281 14.99 3.53 39.21
C THR A 281 15.08 2.19 39.93
N MET A 282 14.01 1.76 40.60
CA MET A 282 13.89 0.44 41.23
C MET A 282 13.87 -0.73 40.24
N LEU A 283 13.53 -0.49 38.98
CA LEU A 283 13.57 -1.51 37.92
C LEU A 283 14.92 -1.55 37.21
N HIS A 284 15.77 -0.55 37.42
CA HIS A 284 17.07 -0.46 36.75
C HIS A 284 18.09 -1.44 37.37
N PRO A 285 18.79 -2.26 36.58
CA PRO A 285 19.62 -3.35 37.09
C PRO A 285 20.84 -2.90 37.90
N VAL A 286 21.31 -1.67 37.70
CA VAL A 286 22.51 -1.14 38.37
C VAL A 286 22.17 -0.17 39.52
N LEU A 287 21.04 0.54 39.44
CA LEU A 287 20.71 1.64 40.36
C LEU A 287 19.84 1.19 41.55
N ASN A 288 19.67 -0.12 41.72
CA ASN A 288 18.75 -0.71 42.69
C ASN A 288 19.45 -1.75 43.59
N ARG A 289 20.74 -1.57 43.90
CA ARG A 289 21.46 -2.53 44.75
C ARG A 289 20.97 -2.43 46.19
N ASP A 290 20.68 -1.20 46.64
CA ASP A 290 19.99 -0.93 47.90
C ASP A 290 18.67 -0.21 47.66
N LYS A 291 17.57 -0.98 47.72
CA LYS A 291 16.20 -0.46 47.58
C LYS A 291 15.85 0.59 48.63
N MET A 292 16.33 0.42 49.87
CA MET A 292 16.03 1.35 50.96
C MET A 292 16.74 2.69 50.73
N LEU A 293 17.95 2.66 50.18
CA LEU A 293 18.70 3.84 49.78
C LEU A 293 17.97 4.61 48.66
N VAL A 294 17.48 3.91 47.63
CA VAL A 294 16.67 4.52 46.55
C VAL A 294 15.43 5.21 47.12
N GLU A 295 14.68 4.54 48.02
CA GLU A 295 13.50 5.14 48.63
C GLU A 295 13.82 6.39 49.44
N LYS A 296 14.82 6.31 50.31
CA LYS A 296 15.23 7.44 51.17
C LYS A 296 15.71 8.62 50.35
N ILE A 297 16.53 8.41 49.32
CA ILE A 297 17.06 9.50 48.48
C ILE A 297 15.92 10.19 47.73
N PHE A 298 15.06 9.44 47.03
CA PHE A 298 13.96 10.04 46.29
C PHE A 298 12.96 10.75 47.22
N GLN A 299 12.66 10.20 48.40
CA GLN A 299 11.82 10.88 49.39
C GLN A 299 12.48 12.16 49.91
N THR A 300 13.78 12.12 50.23
CA THR A 300 14.52 13.28 50.73
C THR A 300 14.52 14.41 49.71
N ILE A 301 14.89 14.11 48.45
CA ILE A 301 14.96 15.12 47.39
C ILE A 301 13.58 15.69 47.02
N TYR A 302 12.55 14.86 46.90
CA TYR A 302 11.22 15.35 46.53
C TYR A 302 10.52 16.10 47.67
N SER A 303 10.85 15.82 48.94
CA SER A 303 10.31 16.57 50.08
C SER A 303 10.66 18.06 50.05
N VAL A 304 11.76 18.43 49.38
CA VAL A 304 12.14 19.84 49.14
C VAL A 304 11.04 20.58 48.36
N ALA A 305 10.34 19.89 47.45
CA ALA A 305 9.27 20.49 46.66
C ALA A 305 7.94 20.65 47.41
N GLU A 306 7.86 20.15 48.65
CA GLU A 306 6.74 20.34 49.57
C GLU A 306 6.95 21.56 50.49
N GLN A 307 8.13 22.18 50.47
CA GLN A 307 8.42 23.40 51.21
C GLN A 307 7.68 24.61 50.63
N GLU A 308 7.18 25.47 51.52
CA GLU A 308 6.38 26.65 51.18
C GLU A 308 7.16 27.60 50.26
N GLY A 309 6.56 27.97 49.12
CA GLY A 309 7.18 28.85 48.11
C GLY A 309 8.28 28.23 47.23
N TYR A 310 8.65 26.94 47.41
CA TYR A 310 9.67 26.31 46.55
C TYR A 310 9.24 26.25 45.09
N ARG A 311 8.03 25.72 44.82
CA ARG A 311 7.47 25.57 43.46
C ARG A 311 7.14 26.91 42.78
N GLU A 312 6.93 27.96 43.57
CA GLU A 312 6.74 29.32 43.05
C GLU A 312 8.05 29.91 42.52
N LYS A 313 9.18 29.56 43.15
CA LYS A 313 10.54 30.02 42.78
C LYS A 313 11.23 29.10 41.78
N HIS A 314 10.94 27.80 41.79
CA HIS A 314 11.58 26.78 40.95
C HIS A 314 10.51 26.08 40.10
N LYS A 315 10.22 26.66 38.94
CA LYS A 315 9.35 26.04 37.95
C LYS A 315 10.05 24.84 37.31
N PRO A 316 9.34 23.74 37.01
CA PRO A 316 9.95 22.62 36.32
C PRO A 316 10.41 23.03 34.92
N HIS A 317 11.48 22.39 34.45
CA HIS A 317 12.08 22.53 33.13
C HIS A 317 11.90 21.21 32.37
N PRO A 318 10.72 20.94 31.80
CA PRO A 318 10.44 19.63 31.25
C PRO A 318 11.30 19.34 30.02
N LEU A 319 11.62 18.06 29.84
CA LEU A 319 12.39 17.54 28.70
C LEU A 319 13.79 18.15 28.54
N LYS A 320 14.32 18.82 29.57
CA LYS A 320 15.63 19.49 29.54
C LYS A 320 16.77 18.52 29.24
N SER A 321 16.67 17.27 29.68
CA SER A 321 17.67 16.24 29.37
C SER A 321 17.47 15.59 27.99
N VAL A 322 16.37 15.87 27.29
CA VAL A 322 16.14 15.35 25.93
C VAL A 322 16.82 16.26 24.91
N PRO A 323 17.67 15.72 24.01
CA PRO A 323 18.31 16.53 22.98
C PRO A 323 17.30 17.23 22.06
N GLU A 324 17.53 18.50 21.74
CA GLU A 324 16.62 19.30 20.90
C GLU A 324 16.41 18.64 19.52
N ASP A 325 17.45 18.08 18.91
CA ASP A 325 17.38 17.35 17.64
C ASP A 325 16.38 16.17 17.71
N THR A 326 16.32 15.49 18.86
CA THR A 326 15.41 14.37 19.11
C THR A 326 13.96 14.85 19.20
N ILE A 327 13.72 15.94 19.93
CA ILE A 327 12.39 16.58 20.01
C ILE A 327 11.95 17.03 18.62
N GLN A 328 12.83 17.68 17.86
CA GLN A 328 12.54 18.20 16.54
C GLN A 328 12.27 17.07 15.53
N ALA A 329 12.99 15.96 15.59
CA ALA A 329 12.71 14.78 14.77
C ALA A 329 11.32 14.19 15.06
N MET A 330 10.92 14.10 16.34
CA MET A 330 9.59 13.62 16.73
C MET A 330 8.47 14.55 16.25
N LYS A 331 8.65 15.87 16.40
CA LYS A 331 7.71 16.86 15.88
C LYS A 331 7.58 16.77 14.35
N THR A 332 8.69 16.59 13.65
CA THR A 332 8.72 16.42 12.18
C THR A 332 7.94 15.19 11.76
N GLU A 333 8.17 14.05 12.42
CA GLU A 333 7.44 12.80 12.16
C GLU A 333 5.93 12.97 12.38
N ILE A 334 5.51 13.62 13.47
CA ILE A 334 4.10 13.88 13.75
C ILE A 334 3.50 14.79 12.70
N PHE A 335 4.18 15.88 12.33
CA PHE A 335 3.73 16.76 11.27
C PHE A 335 3.52 16.00 9.96
N LEU A 336 4.51 15.23 9.52
CA LEU A 336 4.41 14.49 8.27
C LEU A 336 3.28 13.46 8.31
N ASN A 337 3.21 12.65 9.36
CA ASN A 337 2.18 11.62 9.51
C ASN A 337 0.77 12.19 9.74
N SER A 338 0.65 13.41 10.28
CA SER A 338 -0.67 14.03 10.52
C SER A 338 -1.23 14.68 9.26
N ASN A 339 -0.37 15.13 8.35
CA ASN A 339 -0.77 15.85 7.14
C ASN A 339 -0.78 14.98 5.88
N PHE A 340 0.08 13.94 5.82
CA PHE A 340 0.28 13.15 4.62
C PHE A 340 0.15 11.65 4.89
N ASP A 341 -0.45 10.93 3.93
CA ASP A 341 -0.23 9.50 3.77
C ASP A 341 0.96 9.34 2.82
N MET A 342 1.97 8.58 3.22
CA MET A 342 3.16 8.36 2.42
C MET A 342 3.46 6.87 2.30
N ARG A 343 3.86 6.46 1.10
CA ARG A 343 4.23 5.09 0.81
C ARG A 343 5.38 5.05 -0.19
N LYS A 344 6.17 3.99 -0.19
CA LYS A 344 7.22 3.75 -1.16
C LYS A 344 6.76 2.71 -2.15
N ASN A 345 6.62 3.11 -3.40
CA ASN A 345 6.29 2.19 -4.48
C ASN A 345 7.48 1.26 -4.75
N LEU A 346 7.30 -0.04 -4.55
CA LEU A 346 8.36 -1.03 -4.66
C LEU A 346 8.80 -1.30 -6.11
N LEU A 347 7.94 -1.03 -7.09
CA LEU A 347 8.28 -1.20 -8.50
C LEU A 347 9.10 -0.02 -9.00
N THR A 348 8.61 1.21 -8.81
CA THR A 348 9.33 2.41 -9.28
C THR A 348 10.49 2.80 -8.38
N GLY A 349 10.46 2.36 -7.10
CA GLY A 349 11.40 2.80 -6.06
C GLY A 349 11.12 4.22 -5.54
N VAL A 350 10.09 4.89 -6.06
CA VAL A 350 9.75 6.28 -5.76
C VAL A 350 8.82 6.34 -4.55
N ALA A 351 9.08 7.28 -3.64
CA ALA A 351 8.13 7.60 -2.58
C ALA A 351 6.94 8.36 -3.17
N GLU A 352 5.74 8.05 -2.72
CA GLU A 352 4.49 8.67 -3.12
C GLU A 352 3.79 9.25 -1.88
N TYR A 353 3.01 10.29 -2.08
CA TYR A 353 2.23 10.93 -1.03
C TYR A 353 0.83 11.29 -1.49
N ARG A 354 -0.07 11.46 -0.52
CA ARG A 354 -1.29 12.25 -0.68
C ARG A 354 -1.57 13.03 0.59
N GLU A 355 -2.30 14.12 0.48
CA GLU A 355 -2.72 14.91 1.63
C GLU A 355 -3.96 14.29 2.28
N LYS A 356 -3.90 14.08 3.61
CA LYS A 356 -4.98 13.42 4.36
C LYS A 356 -6.31 14.17 4.29
N PHE A 357 -6.24 15.49 4.21
CA PHE A 357 -7.40 16.38 4.24
C PHE A 357 -7.69 17.06 2.90
N SER A 358 -7.11 16.57 1.80
CA SER A 358 -7.38 17.07 0.45
C SER A 358 -8.52 16.33 -0.22
N ASP A 359 -9.26 17.00 -1.09
CA ASP A 359 -10.28 16.36 -1.94
C ASP A 359 -9.67 15.35 -2.92
N ASP A 360 -8.40 15.54 -3.32
CA ASP A 360 -7.69 14.62 -4.20
C ASP A 360 -6.98 13.52 -3.40
N GLN A 361 -7.61 12.33 -3.38
CA GLN A 361 -7.15 11.16 -2.62
C GLN A 361 -6.18 10.27 -3.39
N ARG A 362 -5.70 10.71 -4.56
CA ARG A 362 -4.73 9.97 -5.38
C ARG A 362 -3.30 10.16 -4.86
N PHE A 363 -2.55 9.07 -4.83
CA PHE A 363 -1.12 9.12 -4.55
C PHE A 363 -0.36 9.75 -5.73
N LYS A 364 0.54 10.67 -5.41
CA LYS A 364 1.40 11.39 -6.35
C LYS A 364 2.87 11.13 -6.03
N PRO A 365 3.77 11.17 -7.02
CA PRO A 365 5.20 11.08 -6.75
C PRO A 365 5.66 12.18 -5.79
N LEU A 366 6.45 11.80 -4.80
CA LEU A 366 7.05 12.69 -3.82
C LEU A 366 8.37 13.21 -4.40
N THR A 367 8.24 14.20 -5.30
CA THR A 367 9.37 14.84 -5.99
C THR A 367 10.20 15.71 -5.05
N GLU A 368 11.37 16.18 -5.51
CA GLU A 368 12.20 17.10 -4.73
C GLU A 368 11.48 18.42 -4.43
N GLU A 369 10.70 18.95 -5.39
CA GLU A 369 9.89 20.15 -5.20
C GLU A 369 8.86 19.95 -4.08
N VAL A 370 8.17 18.80 -4.07
CA VAL A 370 7.21 18.47 -3.02
C VAL A 370 7.89 18.33 -1.65
N ARG A 371 9.09 17.73 -1.59
CA ARG A 371 9.87 17.63 -0.33
C ARG A 371 10.21 19.02 0.22
N ASN A 372 10.56 19.95 -0.67
CA ASN A 372 10.86 21.33 -0.30
C ASN A 372 9.60 22.04 0.21
N ASP A 373 8.46 21.88 -0.47
CA ASP A 373 7.19 22.45 -0.03
C ASP A 373 6.76 21.91 1.35
N MET A 374 6.89 20.59 1.59
CA MET A 374 6.64 19.99 2.90
C MET A 374 7.51 20.61 3.99
N THR A 375 8.77 20.92 3.66
CA THR A 375 9.73 21.50 4.59
C THR A 375 9.44 22.97 4.88
N LEU A 376 9.07 23.75 3.86
CA LEU A 376 8.61 25.12 4.01
C LEU A 376 7.35 25.17 4.90
N ARG A 377 6.36 24.33 4.63
CA ARG A 377 5.14 24.24 5.44
C ARG A 377 5.41 23.84 6.88
N ALA A 378 6.33 22.91 7.13
CA ALA A 378 6.77 22.57 8.48
C ALA A 378 7.36 23.80 9.19
N THR A 379 8.20 24.55 8.49
CA THR A 379 8.88 25.74 9.01
C THR A 379 7.89 26.88 9.31
N GLU A 380 6.91 27.12 8.43
CA GLU A 380 5.83 28.08 8.64
C GLU A 380 4.98 27.79 9.89
N LEU A 381 4.83 26.51 10.24
CA LEU A 381 4.16 26.07 11.47
C LEU A 381 5.06 26.10 12.71
N GLY A 382 6.23 26.74 12.63
CA GLY A 382 7.14 26.95 13.75
C GLY A 382 8.03 25.75 14.07
N LEU A 383 8.07 24.72 13.21
CA LEU A 383 9.06 23.65 13.33
C LEU A 383 10.40 24.19 12.84
N LYS A 384 11.46 24.04 13.64
CA LYS A 384 12.84 24.27 13.18
C LYS A 384 13.25 23.11 12.26
N ALA A 385 12.57 22.98 11.12
CA ALA A 385 12.75 21.88 10.20
C ALA A 385 14.12 22.04 9.54
N TRP A 386 15.00 21.09 9.83
CA TRP A 386 16.20 20.90 9.03
C TRP A 386 15.79 20.04 7.85
N ASP A 387 15.96 20.49 6.60
CA ASP A 387 15.62 19.74 5.35
C ASP A 387 16.10 18.28 5.40
N ARG A 388 17.21 18.06 6.11
CA ARG A 388 17.79 16.76 6.39
C ARG A 388 16.84 15.78 7.11
N ASN A 389 16.00 16.25 8.04
CA ASN A 389 15.12 15.40 8.84
C ASN A 389 13.90 14.92 8.05
N VAL A 390 13.30 15.79 7.23
CA VAL A 390 12.19 15.43 6.33
C VAL A 390 12.67 14.38 5.32
N ASN A 391 13.79 14.65 4.66
CA ASN A 391 14.39 13.70 3.71
C ASN A 391 14.76 12.37 4.37
N ARG A 392 15.41 12.39 5.54
CA ARG A 392 15.71 11.16 6.30
C ARG A 392 14.47 10.37 6.66
N PHE A 393 13.37 11.03 7.02
CA PHE A 393 12.12 10.37 7.34
C PHE A 393 11.53 9.68 6.10
N ILE A 394 11.39 10.41 5.00
CA ILE A 394 10.85 9.90 3.73
C ILE A 394 11.70 8.75 3.18
N ASP A 395 13.02 8.85 3.26
CA ASP A 395 13.91 7.81 2.72
C ASP A 395 14.15 6.65 3.71
N SER A 396 13.51 6.67 4.89
CA SER A 396 13.59 5.60 5.89
C SER A 396 12.59 4.47 5.65
N THR A 397 12.74 3.38 6.41
CA THR A 397 11.78 2.27 6.45
C THR A 397 10.51 2.60 7.23
N ARG A 398 10.31 3.84 7.67
CA ARG A 398 9.11 4.27 8.39
C ARG A 398 7.93 4.54 7.49
N ILE A 399 8.16 4.88 6.21
CA ILE A 399 7.08 4.97 5.23
C ILE A 399 6.70 3.56 4.76
N GLU A 400 5.40 3.35 4.57
CA GLU A 400 4.82 2.07 4.16
C GLU A 400 5.47 1.59 2.84
N GLN A 401 5.82 0.31 2.73
CA GLN A 401 6.27 -0.26 1.47
C GLN A 401 5.06 -0.76 0.69
N PHE A 402 4.82 -0.21 -0.49
CA PHE A 402 3.65 -0.47 -1.30
C PHE A 402 4.02 -1.27 -2.56
N ASP A 403 3.50 -2.49 -2.66
CA ASP A 403 3.57 -3.30 -3.87
C ASP A 403 2.28 -3.10 -4.68
N PRO A 404 2.27 -2.26 -5.73
CA PRO A 404 1.07 -1.97 -6.51
C PRO A 404 0.44 -3.21 -7.14
N ILE A 405 1.26 -4.16 -7.62
CA ILE A 405 0.74 -5.34 -8.31
C ILE A 405 0.12 -6.30 -7.31
N ASN A 406 0.84 -6.66 -6.24
CA ASN A 406 0.28 -7.59 -5.25
C ASN A 406 -0.95 -7.00 -4.54
N THR A 407 -0.93 -5.71 -4.24
CA THR A 407 -2.10 -5.04 -3.64
C THR A 407 -3.31 -5.09 -4.57
N TRP A 408 -3.12 -4.88 -5.87
CA TRP A 408 -4.21 -5.00 -6.85
C TRP A 408 -4.71 -6.45 -6.96
N LEU A 409 -3.79 -7.43 -7.04
CA LEU A 409 -4.14 -8.85 -7.07
C LEU A 409 -4.86 -9.33 -5.80
N ASP A 410 -4.57 -8.76 -4.63
CA ASP A 410 -5.21 -9.08 -3.35
C ASP A 410 -6.64 -8.54 -3.23
N GLN A 411 -6.98 -7.53 -4.03
CA GLN A 411 -8.31 -6.92 -4.07
C GLN A 411 -9.25 -7.58 -5.09
N LEU A 412 -8.72 -8.52 -5.90
CA LEU A 412 -9.51 -9.18 -6.93
C LEU A 412 -10.69 -9.97 -6.35
N PRO A 413 -11.85 -9.98 -7.05
CA PRO A 413 -12.94 -10.86 -6.70
C PRO A 413 -12.54 -12.32 -6.90
N LYS A 414 -13.36 -13.24 -6.38
CA LYS A 414 -13.23 -14.65 -6.78
C LYS A 414 -13.56 -14.79 -8.26
N TRP A 415 -12.81 -15.65 -8.93
CA TRP A 415 -13.12 -16.05 -10.30
C TRP A 415 -14.53 -16.65 -10.36
N ASP A 416 -15.33 -16.19 -11.31
CA ASP A 416 -16.74 -16.57 -11.47
C ASP A 416 -16.95 -17.87 -12.28
N GLY A 417 -15.88 -18.45 -12.83
CA GLY A 417 -15.91 -19.68 -13.61
C GLY A 417 -15.93 -19.47 -15.13
N HIS A 418 -15.99 -18.23 -15.61
CA HIS A 418 -15.98 -17.93 -17.05
C HIS A 418 -14.56 -17.79 -17.62
N ASP A 419 -14.33 -18.27 -18.85
CA ASP A 419 -12.98 -18.30 -19.45
C ASP A 419 -12.62 -16.96 -20.14
N TYR A 420 -12.29 -15.97 -19.34
CA TYR A 420 -11.85 -14.64 -19.78
C TYR A 420 -10.51 -14.65 -20.53
N ILE A 421 -9.63 -15.60 -20.24
CA ILE A 421 -8.37 -15.78 -20.98
C ILE A 421 -8.67 -16.20 -22.42
N ALA A 422 -9.62 -17.12 -22.64
CA ALA A 422 -10.05 -17.50 -23.98
C ALA A 422 -10.70 -16.33 -24.73
N GLU A 423 -11.50 -15.50 -24.05
CA GLU A 423 -12.04 -14.27 -24.66
C GLU A 423 -10.93 -13.28 -25.07
N LEU A 424 -9.92 -13.08 -24.22
CA LEU A 424 -8.77 -12.26 -24.57
C LEU A 424 -8.02 -12.84 -25.78
N ALA A 425 -7.84 -14.16 -25.84
CA ALA A 425 -7.19 -14.82 -26.96
C ALA A 425 -7.97 -14.61 -28.27
N ALA A 426 -9.30 -14.71 -28.22
CA ALA A 426 -10.20 -14.55 -29.37
C ALA A 426 -10.17 -13.14 -30.00
N ARG A 427 -9.71 -12.12 -29.26
CA ARG A 427 -9.51 -10.76 -29.80
C ARG A 427 -8.40 -10.68 -30.84
N VAL A 428 -7.48 -11.65 -30.85
CA VAL A 428 -6.40 -11.75 -31.84
C VAL A 428 -6.86 -12.70 -32.96
N PRO A 429 -7.19 -12.19 -34.16
CA PRO A 429 -7.58 -13.05 -35.27
C PRO A 429 -6.37 -13.84 -35.76
N THR A 430 -6.35 -15.15 -35.53
CA THR A 430 -5.24 -16.03 -35.92
C THR A 430 -5.75 -17.42 -36.27
N LYS A 431 -5.04 -18.12 -37.15
CA LYS A 431 -5.29 -19.54 -37.46
C LYS A 431 -4.56 -20.51 -36.54
N GLN A 432 -3.75 -20.00 -35.62
CA GLN A 432 -2.95 -20.85 -34.75
C GLN A 432 -3.83 -21.56 -33.70
N PRO A 433 -3.93 -22.89 -33.76
CA PRO A 433 -4.88 -23.63 -32.93
C PRO A 433 -4.52 -23.57 -31.44
N HIS A 434 -3.24 -23.48 -31.10
CA HIS A 434 -2.76 -23.49 -29.72
C HIS A 434 -2.64 -22.10 -29.09
N TRP A 435 -2.97 -21.02 -29.80
CA TRP A 435 -2.85 -19.65 -29.28
C TRP A 435 -3.55 -19.43 -27.92
N PRO A 436 -4.82 -19.83 -27.71
CA PRO A 436 -5.48 -19.67 -26.40
C PRO A 436 -4.76 -20.41 -25.27
N LYS A 437 -4.23 -21.61 -25.55
CA LYS A 437 -3.47 -22.41 -24.59
C LYS A 437 -2.17 -21.73 -24.19
N TYR A 438 -1.41 -21.23 -25.17
CA TYR A 438 -0.15 -20.53 -24.92
C TYR A 438 -0.36 -19.20 -24.19
N LEU A 439 -1.40 -18.44 -24.55
CA LEU A 439 -1.75 -17.20 -23.86
C LEU A 439 -2.10 -17.47 -22.39
N ARG A 440 -2.83 -18.56 -22.11
CA ARG A 440 -3.13 -19.00 -20.74
C ARG A 440 -1.88 -19.31 -19.94
N TYR A 441 -0.98 -20.13 -20.48
CA TYR A 441 0.30 -20.44 -19.83
C TYR A 441 1.13 -19.19 -19.58
N TRP A 442 1.21 -18.29 -20.55
CA TRP A 442 1.92 -17.04 -20.40
C TRP A 442 1.32 -16.11 -19.33
N LEU A 443 -0.01 -15.93 -19.30
CA LEU A 443 -0.69 -15.11 -18.29
C LEU A 443 -0.56 -15.70 -16.88
N MET A 444 -0.68 -17.03 -16.75
CA MET A 444 -0.42 -17.70 -15.47
C MET A 444 1.03 -17.52 -15.03
N GLY A 445 1.99 -17.68 -15.94
CA GLY A 445 3.41 -17.42 -15.67
C GLY A 445 3.67 -15.97 -15.28
N MET A 446 2.95 -15.02 -15.87
CA MET A 446 3.00 -13.60 -15.52
C MET A 446 2.47 -13.33 -14.11
N VAL A 447 1.31 -13.89 -13.75
CA VAL A 447 0.79 -13.81 -12.38
C VAL A 447 1.69 -14.52 -11.37
N GLY A 448 2.25 -15.68 -11.72
CA GLY A 448 3.22 -16.39 -10.90
C GLY A 448 4.48 -15.58 -10.66
N GLN A 449 5.00 -14.90 -11.69
CA GLN A 449 6.10 -13.96 -11.57
C GLN A 449 5.73 -12.79 -10.64
N TRP A 450 4.54 -12.22 -10.78
CA TRP A 450 4.07 -11.12 -9.93
C TRP A 450 3.85 -11.51 -8.47
N ARG A 451 3.41 -12.75 -8.19
CA ARG A 451 3.09 -13.25 -6.84
C ARG A 451 4.29 -13.86 -6.12
N GLU A 452 5.09 -14.67 -6.80
CA GLU A 452 6.11 -15.53 -6.16
C GLU A 452 7.43 -15.59 -6.95
N SER A 453 7.85 -14.48 -7.58
CA SER A 453 9.11 -14.40 -8.33
C SER A 453 10.35 -14.99 -7.62
N ASP A 454 10.40 -14.89 -6.29
CA ASP A 454 11.49 -15.38 -5.46
C ASP A 454 11.50 -16.90 -5.28
N LYS A 455 10.37 -17.57 -5.56
CA LYS A 455 10.24 -19.03 -5.59
C LYS A 455 10.37 -19.62 -7.00
N GLN A 456 10.31 -18.78 -8.03
CA GLN A 456 10.46 -19.22 -9.42
C GLN A 456 11.94 -19.45 -9.76
N LEU A 457 12.27 -20.62 -10.31
CA LEU A 457 13.64 -20.96 -10.70
C LEU A 457 14.06 -20.29 -12.01
N THR A 458 13.11 -19.90 -12.85
CA THR A 458 13.32 -19.21 -14.12
C THR A 458 12.29 -18.09 -14.29
N GLY A 459 12.56 -17.11 -15.15
CA GLY A 459 11.54 -16.18 -15.60
C GLY A 459 10.37 -16.89 -16.33
N ASN A 460 9.33 -16.12 -16.68
CA ASN A 460 8.20 -16.62 -17.48
C ASN A 460 8.72 -17.34 -18.75
N ALA A 461 8.41 -18.63 -18.86
CA ALA A 461 9.03 -19.53 -19.82
C ALA A 461 8.66 -19.23 -21.28
N LEU A 462 7.55 -18.51 -21.49
CA LEU A 462 7.01 -18.18 -22.80
C LEU A 462 7.00 -16.66 -23.02
N THR A 463 7.08 -16.26 -24.29
CA THR A 463 6.99 -14.87 -24.74
C THR A 463 6.17 -14.83 -26.03
N PRO A 464 4.90 -14.43 -25.96
CA PRO A 464 4.08 -14.21 -27.15
C PRO A 464 4.73 -13.17 -28.07
N LEU A 465 4.75 -13.45 -29.36
CA LEU A 465 5.29 -12.58 -30.41
C LEU A 465 4.21 -12.39 -31.47
N LEU A 466 3.52 -11.24 -31.43
CA LEU A 466 2.47 -10.91 -32.38
C LEU A 466 3.08 -10.39 -33.69
N ILE A 467 2.79 -11.09 -34.77
CA ILE A 467 3.32 -10.86 -36.12
C ILE A 467 2.15 -10.46 -37.01
N GLY A 468 2.27 -9.34 -37.72
CA GLY A 468 1.23 -8.97 -38.69
C GLY A 468 1.44 -7.58 -39.24
N ARG A 469 0.56 -7.14 -40.13
CA ARG A 469 0.70 -5.83 -40.79
C ARG A 469 0.79 -4.65 -39.81
N GLN A 470 1.42 -3.57 -40.25
CA GLN A 470 1.41 -2.32 -39.51
C GLN A 470 -0.03 -1.81 -39.31
N GLY A 471 -0.33 -1.25 -38.14
CA GLY A 471 -1.65 -0.67 -37.85
C GLY A 471 -2.76 -1.68 -37.50
N CYS A 472 -2.48 -2.99 -37.41
CA CYS A 472 -3.50 -3.98 -36.99
C CYS A 472 -3.81 -4.00 -35.48
N GLY A 473 -3.21 -3.11 -34.68
CA GLY A 473 -3.54 -2.94 -33.26
C GLY A 473 -2.65 -3.68 -32.25
N LYS A 474 -1.58 -4.38 -32.68
CA LYS A 474 -0.71 -5.22 -31.80
C LYS A 474 -0.20 -4.48 -30.56
N THR A 475 0.47 -3.35 -30.73
CA THR A 475 1.04 -2.57 -29.62
C THR A 475 -0.04 -2.07 -28.65
N ARG A 476 -1.22 -1.71 -29.17
CA ARG A 476 -2.35 -1.27 -28.35
C ARG A 476 -2.98 -2.42 -27.59
N PHE A 477 -3.08 -3.60 -28.21
CA PHE A 477 -3.48 -4.84 -27.56
C PHE A 477 -2.56 -5.17 -26.37
N CYS A 478 -1.23 -5.14 -26.55
CA CYS A 478 -0.28 -5.39 -25.46
C CYS A 478 -0.52 -4.45 -24.26
N LYS A 479 -0.83 -3.18 -24.51
CA LYS A 479 -1.09 -2.20 -23.45
C LYS A 479 -2.41 -2.43 -22.71
N ILE A 480 -3.48 -2.88 -23.38
CA ILE A 480 -4.78 -3.13 -22.73
C ILE A 480 -4.83 -4.44 -21.94
N ILE A 481 -3.83 -5.33 -22.08
CA ILE A 481 -3.72 -6.52 -21.22
C ILE A 481 -3.62 -6.08 -19.75
N LEU A 482 -2.92 -4.98 -19.46
CA LEU A 482 -2.88 -4.42 -18.13
C LEU A 482 -4.14 -3.60 -17.81
N PRO A 483 -4.70 -3.75 -16.59
CA PRO A 483 -5.78 -2.90 -16.11
C PRO A 483 -5.34 -1.43 -16.04
N PRO A 484 -6.26 -0.46 -16.16
CA PRO A 484 -5.94 0.97 -16.12
C PRO A 484 -5.00 1.38 -14.98
N GLU A 485 -5.18 0.81 -13.79
CA GLU A 485 -4.40 1.08 -12.58
C GLU A 485 -2.95 0.61 -12.66
N LEU A 486 -2.65 -0.38 -13.52
CA LEU A 486 -1.31 -0.94 -13.70
C LEU A 486 -0.65 -0.54 -15.02
N ARG A 487 -1.30 0.28 -15.85
CA ARG A 487 -0.76 0.69 -17.17
C ARG A 487 0.52 1.51 -17.10
N ASP A 488 0.76 2.19 -15.99
CA ASP A 488 2.02 2.92 -15.76
C ASP A 488 3.22 1.96 -15.61
N TYR A 489 2.96 0.67 -15.35
CA TYR A 489 3.97 -0.39 -15.30
C TYR A 489 4.08 -1.15 -16.64
N TYR A 490 3.57 -0.60 -17.73
CA TYR A 490 3.84 -1.06 -19.09
C TYR A 490 4.99 -0.27 -19.71
N ASN A 491 5.92 -0.95 -20.39
CA ASN A 491 6.97 -0.29 -21.16
C ASN A 491 7.14 -0.95 -22.53
N ASP A 492 7.34 -0.16 -23.58
CA ASP A 492 7.63 -0.62 -24.95
C ASP A 492 9.02 -0.20 -25.45
N LYS A 493 9.83 0.43 -24.59
CA LYS A 493 11.16 0.94 -24.91
C LYS A 493 12.22 0.29 -24.03
N LEU A 494 12.97 -0.65 -24.59
CA LEU A 494 14.13 -1.27 -23.94
C LEU A 494 15.43 -0.66 -24.45
N ASN A 495 16.25 -0.15 -23.52
CA ASN A 495 17.59 0.32 -23.83
C ASN A 495 18.63 -0.80 -23.67
N PHE A 496 18.93 -1.51 -24.75
CA PHE A 496 19.91 -2.60 -24.72
C PHE A 496 21.37 -2.16 -24.58
N LYS A 497 21.67 -0.84 -24.56
CA LYS A 497 23.05 -0.35 -24.44
C LYS A 497 23.57 -0.37 -23.01
N ASN A 498 22.67 -0.39 -22.02
CA ASN A 498 23.02 -0.25 -20.61
C ASN A 498 22.41 -1.39 -19.80
N GLU A 499 23.26 -2.24 -19.24
CA GLU A 499 22.85 -3.38 -18.40
C GLU A 499 22.08 -2.92 -17.15
N PHE A 500 22.43 -1.76 -16.60
CA PHE A 500 21.73 -1.19 -15.45
C PHE A 500 20.26 -0.87 -15.80
N ASP A 501 20.01 -0.22 -16.93
CA ASP A 501 18.66 0.14 -17.37
C ASP A 501 17.81 -1.12 -17.63
N LEU A 502 18.41 -2.18 -18.19
CA LEU A 502 17.75 -3.47 -18.41
C LEU A 502 17.37 -4.15 -17.09
N ASN A 503 18.27 -4.14 -16.10
CA ASN A 503 17.97 -4.69 -14.77
C ASN A 503 16.87 -3.90 -14.06
N ILE A 504 16.87 -2.57 -14.13
CA ILE A 504 15.79 -1.72 -13.62
C ILE A 504 14.47 -2.07 -14.31
N ALA A 505 14.49 -2.23 -15.63
CA ALA A 505 13.29 -2.58 -16.40
C ALA A 505 12.68 -3.92 -15.96
N LEU A 506 13.48 -4.91 -15.53
CA LEU A 506 12.98 -6.17 -14.99
C LEU A 506 12.26 -6.05 -13.63
N THR A 507 12.57 -4.99 -12.88
CA THR A 507 12.08 -4.77 -11.50
C THR A 507 10.98 -3.73 -11.41
N SER A 508 10.87 -2.85 -12.41
CA SER A 508 9.97 -1.68 -12.35
C SER A 508 8.74 -1.78 -13.23
N PHE A 509 8.68 -2.76 -14.13
CA PHE A 509 7.55 -2.94 -15.05
C PHE A 509 6.87 -4.29 -14.85
N ALA A 510 5.56 -4.32 -15.05
CA ALA A 510 4.75 -5.51 -14.96
C ALA A 510 4.77 -6.29 -16.29
N LEU A 511 4.74 -5.54 -17.39
CA LEU A 511 4.75 -6.04 -18.77
C LEU A 511 5.66 -5.17 -19.63
N ILE A 512 6.59 -5.81 -20.34
CA ILE A 512 7.40 -5.15 -21.35
C ILE A 512 7.04 -5.68 -22.73
N ASN A 513 6.69 -4.77 -23.65
CA ASN A 513 6.57 -5.07 -25.06
C ASN A 513 7.90 -4.84 -25.77
N ILE A 514 8.43 -5.87 -26.41
CA ILE A 514 9.59 -5.80 -27.29
C ILE A 514 9.06 -5.37 -28.66
N ASP A 515 8.88 -4.06 -28.83
CA ASP A 515 8.41 -3.50 -30.09
C ASP A 515 9.49 -3.59 -31.16
N GLU A 516 9.06 -3.75 -32.42
CA GLU A 516 9.93 -3.97 -33.57
C GLU A 516 10.98 -5.08 -33.31
N PHE A 517 10.52 -6.23 -32.81
CA PHE A 517 11.37 -7.35 -32.39
C PHE A 517 12.46 -7.71 -33.42
N ASP A 518 12.15 -7.63 -34.71
CA ASP A 518 13.05 -7.93 -35.83
C ASP A 518 14.24 -6.97 -35.98
N LYS A 519 14.20 -5.78 -35.36
CA LYS A 519 15.28 -4.80 -35.41
C LYS A 519 16.35 -4.99 -34.34
N THR A 520 16.18 -5.96 -33.45
CA THR A 520 17.20 -6.27 -32.45
C THR A 520 18.41 -6.92 -33.10
N THR A 521 19.61 -6.42 -32.78
CA THR A 521 20.87 -6.97 -33.32
C THR A 521 21.17 -8.35 -32.73
N SER A 522 22.05 -9.13 -33.37
CA SER A 522 22.46 -10.45 -32.86
C SER A 522 23.02 -10.40 -31.43
N SER A 523 23.76 -9.34 -31.09
CA SER A 523 24.25 -9.11 -29.72
C SER A 523 23.11 -8.81 -28.74
N GLN A 524 22.10 -8.03 -29.14
CA GLN A 524 20.93 -7.73 -28.32
C GLN A 524 20.04 -8.96 -28.12
N GLN A 525 19.93 -9.83 -29.12
CA GLN A 525 19.21 -11.10 -29.03
C GLN A 525 19.81 -12.05 -27.98
N ILE A 526 21.14 -12.07 -27.82
CA ILE A 526 21.80 -12.83 -26.75
C ILE A 526 21.41 -12.28 -25.38
N VAL A 527 21.50 -10.96 -25.20
CA VAL A 527 21.11 -10.28 -23.96
C VAL A 527 19.63 -10.52 -23.65
N LEU A 528 18.76 -10.41 -24.66
CA LEU A 528 17.32 -10.66 -24.51
C LEU A 528 17.05 -12.08 -24.02
N LYS A 529 17.68 -13.11 -24.60
CA LYS A 529 17.52 -14.50 -24.14
C LYS A 529 17.91 -14.70 -22.67
N TYR A 530 18.96 -14.00 -22.23
CA TYR A 530 19.35 -13.95 -20.83
C TYR A 530 18.26 -13.30 -19.97
N LEU A 531 17.77 -12.11 -20.35
CA LEU A 531 16.68 -11.42 -19.64
C LEU A 531 15.40 -12.26 -19.56
N LEU A 532 15.02 -12.95 -20.64
CA LEU A 532 13.85 -13.84 -20.64
C LEU A 532 14.01 -14.98 -19.64
N SER A 533 15.21 -15.54 -19.50
CA SER A 533 15.48 -16.71 -18.65
C SER A 533 15.75 -16.37 -17.18
N SER A 534 16.27 -15.17 -16.87
CA SER A 534 16.76 -14.80 -15.53
C SER A 534 15.65 -14.66 -14.50
N SER A 535 15.59 -15.53 -13.48
CA SER A 535 14.68 -15.37 -12.32
C SER A 535 15.14 -14.27 -11.37
N ASP A 536 16.42 -14.28 -11.02
CA ASP A 536 17.05 -13.33 -10.10
C ASP A 536 17.47 -12.05 -10.84
N VAL A 537 17.23 -10.89 -10.22
CA VAL A 537 17.77 -9.60 -10.68
C VAL A 537 18.71 -9.06 -9.61
N LYS A 538 20.02 -9.14 -9.86
CA LYS A 538 21.05 -8.69 -8.92
C LYS A 538 21.84 -7.55 -9.53
N PHE A 539 21.75 -6.37 -8.94
CA PHE A 539 22.58 -5.25 -9.35
C PHE A 539 22.90 -4.34 -8.16
N ARG A 540 23.91 -3.48 -8.35
CA ARG A 540 24.23 -2.41 -7.41
C ARG A 540 23.50 -1.15 -7.88
N PRO A 541 22.58 -0.57 -7.08
CA PRO A 541 21.93 0.67 -7.46
C PRO A 541 22.96 1.81 -7.54
N PRO A 542 22.67 2.91 -8.25
CA PRO A 542 23.54 4.07 -8.30
C PRO A 542 23.78 4.57 -6.87
N TYR A 543 25.03 4.85 -6.53
CA TYR A 543 25.46 5.25 -5.17
C TYR A 543 25.30 4.15 -4.09
N GLY A 544 24.88 2.94 -4.45
CA GLY A 544 24.84 1.79 -3.57
C GLY A 544 26.23 1.23 -3.28
N LYS A 545 26.52 0.89 -2.02
CA LYS A 545 27.79 0.26 -1.63
C LYS A 545 27.83 -1.24 -1.94
N THR A 546 26.67 -1.90 -1.96
CA THR A 546 26.53 -3.36 -2.09
C THR A 546 25.61 -3.73 -3.24
N ILE A 547 25.83 -4.93 -3.80
CA ILE A 547 24.88 -5.57 -4.73
C ILE A 547 23.67 -6.02 -3.90
N LYS A 548 22.47 -5.79 -4.42
CA LYS A 548 21.22 -6.25 -3.80
C LYS A 548 20.48 -7.16 -4.76
N LEU A 549 19.73 -8.10 -4.20
CA LEU A 549 18.74 -8.87 -4.93
C LEU A 549 17.46 -8.07 -5.00
N TYR A 550 16.97 -7.85 -6.21
CA TYR A 550 15.70 -7.20 -6.49
C TYR A 550 14.72 -8.20 -7.05
N ARG A 551 13.45 -7.95 -6.73
CA ARG A 551 12.34 -8.76 -7.19
C ARG A 551 12.07 -8.49 -8.67
N ARG A 552 11.94 -9.55 -9.48
CA ARG A 552 11.52 -9.45 -10.87
C ARG A 552 9.99 -9.47 -10.97
N TYR A 553 9.40 -8.44 -11.57
CA TYR A 553 7.97 -8.40 -11.89
C TYR A 553 7.71 -8.62 -13.39
N THR A 554 8.70 -8.32 -14.24
CA THR A 554 8.47 -8.23 -15.68
C THR A 554 8.19 -9.58 -16.35
N SER A 555 7.07 -9.61 -17.08
CA SER A 555 6.84 -10.53 -18.20
C SER A 555 7.02 -9.82 -19.54
N PHE A 556 7.32 -10.60 -20.59
CA PHE A 556 7.59 -10.08 -21.92
C PHE A 556 6.51 -10.49 -22.92
N ILE A 557 6.21 -9.58 -23.84
CA ILE A 557 5.47 -9.79 -25.08
C ILE A 557 6.24 -9.08 -26.20
N GLY A 558 6.10 -9.50 -27.45
CA GLY A 558 6.78 -8.87 -28.58
C GLY A 558 5.82 -8.52 -29.70
N THR A 559 6.16 -7.49 -30.48
CA THR A 559 5.43 -7.10 -31.68
C THR A 559 6.39 -6.90 -32.85
N THR A 560 5.99 -7.35 -34.03
CA THR A 560 6.75 -7.10 -35.26
C THR A 560 5.84 -7.09 -36.49
N ASN A 561 6.28 -6.36 -37.52
CA ASN A 561 5.66 -6.40 -38.85
C ASN A 561 6.40 -7.35 -39.80
N GLN A 562 7.55 -7.88 -39.40
CA GLN A 562 8.34 -8.80 -40.19
C GLN A 562 7.78 -10.21 -40.04
N MET A 563 7.37 -10.83 -41.16
CA MET A 563 6.76 -12.17 -41.16
C MET A 563 7.73 -13.27 -40.72
N LYS A 564 9.04 -13.03 -40.82
CA LYS A 564 10.08 -13.99 -40.44
C LYS A 564 11.05 -13.37 -39.43
N PRO A 565 10.63 -13.16 -38.17
CA PRO A 565 11.42 -12.45 -37.18
C PRO A 565 12.46 -13.31 -36.44
N LEU A 566 12.37 -14.64 -36.51
CA LEU A 566 13.24 -15.53 -35.75
C LEU A 566 14.53 -15.84 -36.50
N VAL A 567 15.68 -15.39 -36.00
CA VAL A 567 17.01 -15.57 -36.63
C VAL A 567 17.81 -16.76 -36.07
N ASP A 568 17.44 -17.29 -34.91
CA ASP A 568 18.14 -18.42 -34.26
C ASP A 568 17.20 -19.62 -34.07
N PRO A 569 17.42 -20.73 -34.79
CA PRO A 569 16.63 -21.96 -34.66
C PRO A 569 16.65 -22.57 -33.26
N THR A 570 17.71 -22.38 -32.47
CA THR A 570 17.84 -22.96 -31.11
C THR A 570 17.12 -22.15 -30.03
N GLY A 571 16.79 -20.88 -30.32
CA GLY A 571 16.15 -19.94 -29.39
C GLY A 571 14.64 -19.83 -29.51
N SER A 572 14.04 -20.45 -30.52
CA SER A 572 12.62 -20.35 -30.90
C SER A 572 11.66 -20.95 -29.86
N ARG A 573 12.10 -21.90 -29.02
CA ARG A 573 11.25 -22.56 -28.01
C ARG A 573 10.63 -21.65 -26.94
N ARG A 574 11.12 -20.41 -26.79
CA ARG A 574 10.59 -19.42 -25.84
C ARG A 574 9.58 -18.48 -26.47
N PHE A 575 9.55 -18.39 -27.79
CA PHE A 575 8.68 -17.47 -28.51
C PHE A 575 7.45 -18.20 -29.01
N VAL A 576 6.29 -17.62 -28.75
CA VAL A 576 5.02 -18.06 -29.35
C VAL A 576 4.73 -17.10 -30.48
N CYS A 577 5.20 -17.40 -31.69
CA CYS A 577 4.90 -16.59 -32.86
C CYS A 577 3.42 -16.69 -33.15
N VAL A 578 2.73 -15.56 -33.36
CA VAL A 578 1.30 -15.51 -33.69
C VAL A 578 1.08 -14.66 -34.92
N ASP A 579 0.67 -15.29 -36.02
CA ASP A 579 0.26 -14.56 -37.22
C ASP A 579 -1.13 -13.96 -37.04
N VAL A 580 -1.22 -12.64 -37.14
CA VAL A 580 -2.43 -11.85 -36.94
C VAL A 580 -3.09 -11.58 -38.29
N GLU A 581 -4.10 -12.38 -38.62
CA GLU A 581 -4.88 -12.32 -39.85
C GLU A 581 -6.04 -11.31 -39.74
N GLY A 582 -5.73 -10.02 -39.58
CA GLY A 582 -6.77 -8.98 -39.55
C GLY A 582 -6.45 -7.82 -38.62
N ASN A 583 -7.48 -7.24 -38.02
CA ASN A 583 -7.36 -6.20 -36.99
C ASN A 583 -7.70 -6.82 -35.63
N ILE A 584 -6.85 -6.59 -34.64
CA ILE A 584 -7.08 -7.00 -33.26
C ILE A 584 -8.14 -6.09 -32.65
N ASP A 585 -9.07 -6.67 -31.89
CA ASP A 585 -9.97 -5.90 -31.03
C ASP A 585 -9.20 -5.39 -29.79
N PHE A 586 -8.83 -4.11 -29.82
CA PHE A 586 -8.17 -3.43 -28.72
C PHE A 586 -9.12 -2.50 -27.95
N SER A 587 -10.44 -2.72 -28.04
CA SER A 587 -11.41 -1.99 -27.23
C SER A 587 -11.16 -2.24 -25.74
N ASP A 588 -11.21 -1.17 -24.94
CA ASP A 588 -10.93 -1.23 -23.50
C ASP A 588 -12.17 -1.65 -22.70
N THR A 589 -12.72 -2.80 -23.08
CA THR A 589 -13.96 -3.40 -22.56
C THR A 589 -13.69 -4.69 -21.78
N LEU A 590 -12.41 -5.00 -21.53
CA LEU A 590 -11.99 -6.20 -20.81
C LEU A 590 -12.46 -6.13 -19.35
N ASN A 591 -12.94 -7.25 -18.83
CA ASN A 591 -13.09 -7.42 -17.38
C ASN A 591 -11.73 -7.83 -16.79
N HIS A 592 -10.83 -6.85 -16.57
CA HIS A 592 -9.49 -7.13 -16.06
C HIS A 592 -9.52 -7.82 -14.71
N GLU A 593 -10.45 -7.45 -13.83
CA GLU A 593 -10.58 -8.06 -12.51
C GLU A 593 -10.81 -9.57 -12.64
N GLN A 594 -11.76 -10.00 -13.46
CA GLN A 594 -12.03 -11.42 -13.66
C GLN A 594 -10.96 -12.14 -14.49
N LEU A 595 -10.36 -11.47 -15.49
CA LEU A 595 -9.25 -12.02 -16.29
C LEU A 595 -8.08 -12.44 -15.39
N PHE A 596 -7.64 -11.55 -14.49
CA PHE A 596 -6.56 -11.85 -13.57
C PHE A 596 -7.02 -12.69 -12.38
N ALA A 597 -8.30 -12.63 -11.97
CA ALA A 597 -8.84 -13.56 -10.99
C ALA A 597 -8.79 -15.01 -11.51
N GLN A 598 -9.11 -15.24 -12.79
CA GLN A 598 -8.98 -16.54 -13.43
C GLN A 598 -7.51 -17.00 -13.44
N ALA A 599 -6.59 -16.16 -13.93
CA ALA A 599 -5.17 -16.52 -13.99
C ALA A 599 -4.58 -16.82 -12.59
N LEU A 600 -4.94 -16.01 -11.58
CA LEU A 600 -4.53 -16.20 -10.19
C LEU A 600 -5.14 -17.46 -9.58
N HIS A 601 -6.42 -17.75 -9.87
CA HIS A 601 -7.08 -18.97 -9.41
C HIS A 601 -6.36 -20.21 -9.95
N LEU A 602 -6.10 -20.27 -11.26
CA LEU A 602 -5.40 -21.39 -11.90
C LEU A 602 -3.99 -21.56 -11.32
N PHE A 603 -3.24 -20.46 -11.16
CA PHE A 603 -1.92 -20.49 -10.53
C PHE A 603 -1.96 -21.05 -9.10
N ASN A 604 -2.90 -20.58 -8.27
CA ASN A 604 -3.03 -21.04 -6.88
C ASN A 604 -3.49 -22.50 -6.75
N GLN A 605 -4.18 -23.04 -7.75
CA GLN A 605 -4.52 -24.47 -7.82
C GLN A 605 -3.32 -25.35 -8.21
N GLY A 606 -2.16 -24.75 -8.55
CA GLY A 606 -0.98 -25.48 -9.00
C GLY A 606 -1.08 -25.99 -10.43
N GLU A 607 -1.96 -25.40 -11.26
CA GLU A 607 -2.06 -25.72 -12.68
C GLU A 607 -0.73 -25.45 -13.39
N ARG A 608 -0.34 -26.36 -14.28
CA ARG A 608 0.92 -26.26 -15.02
C ARG A 608 0.84 -25.12 -16.05
N PHE A 609 1.84 -24.23 -16.04
CA PHE A 609 1.94 -23.09 -16.97
C PHE A 609 3.24 -23.05 -17.78
N TRP A 610 4.03 -24.12 -17.77
CA TRP A 610 5.19 -24.32 -18.66
C TRP A 610 4.91 -25.45 -19.64
N LEU A 611 5.56 -25.42 -20.81
CA LEU A 611 5.46 -26.48 -21.81
C LEU A 611 6.25 -27.73 -21.39
N ASN A 612 5.75 -28.90 -21.75
CA ASN A 612 6.53 -30.14 -21.70
C ASN A 612 7.28 -30.36 -23.03
N ASP A 613 8.09 -31.41 -23.12
CA ASP A 613 8.93 -31.65 -24.31
C ASP A 613 8.11 -31.82 -25.60
N ASP A 614 6.98 -32.53 -25.55
CA ASP A 614 6.09 -32.71 -26.70
C ASP A 614 5.48 -31.38 -27.17
N GLU A 615 5.01 -30.56 -26.23
CA GLU A 615 4.45 -29.23 -26.52
C GLU A 615 5.53 -28.26 -27.02
N ILE A 616 6.77 -28.39 -26.53
CA ILE A 616 7.91 -27.63 -27.05
C ILE A 616 8.18 -28.02 -28.50
N SER A 617 8.18 -29.32 -28.84
CA SER A 617 8.34 -29.77 -30.23
C SER A 617 7.22 -29.24 -31.11
N THR A 618 5.97 -29.29 -30.67
CA THR A 618 4.84 -28.70 -31.40
C THR A 618 5.03 -27.20 -31.62
N LEU A 619 5.45 -26.45 -30.59
CA LEU A 619 5.72 -25.02 -30.71
C LEU A 619 6.85 -24.73 -31.73
N ILE A 620 7.90 -25.55 -31.74
CA ILE A 620 9.02 -25.41 -32.68
C ILE A 620 8.54 -25.63 -34.12
N GLU A 621 7.71 -26.64 -34.35
CA GLU A 621 7.07 -26.90 -35.66
C GLU A 621 6.18 -25.73 -36.09
N GLU A 622 5.34 -25.21 -35.18
CA GLU A 622 4.49 -24.04 -35.45
C GLU A 622 5.29 -22.76 -35.73
N ASN A 623 6.51 -22.65 -35.19
CA ASN A 623 7.41 -21.53 -35.39
C ASN A 623 8.24 -21.62 -36.69
N GLU A 624 8.29 -22.77 -37.35
CA GLU A 624 9.11 -23.02 -38.56
C GLU A 624 8.84 -22.00 -39.70
N PRO A 625 7.57 -21.63 -40.02
CA PRO A 625 7.28 -20.64 -41.06
C PRO A 625 7.82 -19.23 -40.76
N PHE A 626 8.06 -18.92 -39.49
CA PHE A 626 8.49 -17.61 -38.99
C PHE A 626 10.02 -17.49 -38.85
N GLN A 627 10.77 -18.54 -39.19
CA GLN A 627 12.22 -18.49 -39.19
C GLN A 627 12.75 -17.71 -40.39
N LYS A 628 13.62 -16.74 -40.12
CA LYS A 628 14.41 -16.04 -41.13
C LYS A 628 15.40 -17.05 -41.70
N LEU A 629 15.20 -17.40 -42.97
CA LEU A 629 16.22 -18.06 -43.75
C LEU A 629 17.35 -17.04 -43.94
N ASN A 630 18.58 -17.37 -43.52
CA ASN A 630 19.73 -16.56 -43.90
C ASN A 630 19.74 -16.51 -45.44
N ASP A 631 19.81 -15.31 -46.01
CA ASP A 631 19.96 -15.21 -47.47
C ASP A 631 21.30 -15.88 -47.84
N LEU A 632 21.36 -16.54 -48.99
CA LEU A 632 22.55 -17.21 -49.49
C LEU A 632 23.78 -16.28 -49.48
N VAL A 633 23.54 -15.00 -49.77
CA VAL A 633 24.52 -13.92 -49.70
C VAL A 633 25.03 -13.73 -48.26
N GLU A 634 24.14 -13.68 -47.28
CA GLU A 634 24.48 -13.53 -45.85
C GLU A 634 25.29 -14.75 -45.35
N MET A 635 24.85 -15.98 -45.67
CA MET A 635 25.59 -17.21 -45.36
C MET A 635 27.00 -17.22 -45.95
N ILE A 636 27.14 -16.76 -47.20
CA ILE A 636 28.44 -16.64 -47.88
C ILE A 636 29.33 -15.61 -47.17
N GLY A 637 28.75 -14.44 -46.82
CA GLY A 637 29.45 -13.36 -46.14
C GLY A 637 29.92 -13.71 -44.74
N GLU A 638 29.19 -14.55 -44.00
CA GLU A 638 29.59 -15.06 -42.69
C GLU A 638 30.62 -16.18 -42.77
N THR A 639 30.62 -16.96 -43.85
CA THR A 639 31.51 -18.12 -44.02
C THR A 639 32.85 -17.74 -44.63
N PHE A 640 32.85 -16.79 -45.57
CA PHE A 640 34.03 -16.47 -46.38
C PHE A 640 34.39 -14.99 -46.34
N ARG A 641 35.68 -14.71 -46.53
CA ARG A 641 36.18 -13.36 -46.80
C ARG A 641 37.21 -13.37 -47.91
N ARG A 642 37.43 -12.17 -48.45
CA ARG A 642 38.49 -11.93 -49.42
C ARG A 642 39.86 -12.08 -48.73
N PRO A 643 40.82 -12.77 -49.36
CA PRO A 643 42.20 -12.83 -48.87
C PRO A 643 42.90 -11.47 -48.92
N LYS A 644 43.68 -11.12 -47.89
CA LYS A 644 44.62 -9.99 -47.93
C LYS A 644 45.91 -10.42 -48.64
N GLU A 645 46.69 -9.46 -49.17
CA GLU A 645 47.86 -9.72 -50.03
C GLU A 645 48.94 -10.64 -49.42
N THR A 646 48.98 -10.75 -48.09
CA THR A 646 49.98 -11.54 -47.35
C THR A 646 49.43 -12.88 -46.80
N GLU A 647 48.18 -13.23 -47.08
CA GLU A 647 47.52 -14.41 -46.50
C GLU A 647 47.50 -15.59 -47.48
N GLN A 648 47.80 -16.80 -46.97
CA GLN A 648 47.61 -18.03 -47.74
C GLN A 648 46.12 -18.37 -47.80
N ALA A 649 45.55 -18.32 -49.00
CA ALA A 649 44.16 -18.67 -49.27
C ALA A 649 44.05 -19.92 -50.14
N LYS A 650 42.82 -20.39 -50.37
CA LYS A 650 42.53 -21.60 -51.14
C LYS A 650 41.52 -21.28 -52.25
N TRP A 651 41.63 -22.00 -53.37
CA TRP A 651 40.59 -22.02 -54.40
C TRP A 651 39.48 -22.97 -53.98
N TRP A 652 38.25 -22.46 -53.88
CA TRP A 652 37.06 -23.21 -53.51
C TRP A 652 36.18 -23.42 -54.74
N SER A 653 35.75 -24.66 -54.99
CA SER A 653 34.74 -24.94 -56.00
C SER A 653 33.34 -24.64 -55.49
N LEU A 654 32.37 -24.43 -56.39
CA LEU A 654 30.96 -24.27 -55.98
C LEU A 654 30.42 -25.49 -55.23
N GLY A 655 30.94 -26.69 -55.52
CA GLY A 655 30.60 -27.92 -54.80
C GLY A 655 31.13 -27.93 -53.37
N ASP A 656 32.39 -27.53 -53.17
CA ASP A 656 32.99 -27.44 -51.83
C ASP A 656 32.31 -26.36 -50.98
N ILE A 657 31.97 -25.22 -51.60
CA ILE A 657 31.23 -24.14 -50.94
C ILE A 657 29.83 -24.63 -50.53
N SER A 658 29.11 -25.29 -51.43
CA SER A 658 27.78 -25.84 -51.13
C SER A 658 27.84 -26.88 -50.01
N ALA A 659 28.81 -27.78 -50.02
CA ALA A 659 28.99 -28.79 -48.97
C ALA A 659 29.32 -28.16 -47.61
N LEU A 660 30.13 -27.09 -47.59
CA LEU A 660 30.44 -26.36 -46.36
C LEU A 660 29.23 -25.56 -45.84
N LEU A 661 28.46 -24.93 -46.73
CA LEU A 661 27.24 -24.25 -46.34
C LEU A 661 26.21 -25.24 -45.77
N ALA A 662 26.05 -26.41 -46.39
CA ALA A 662 25.16 -27.47 -45.90
C ALA A 662 25.60 -28.03 -44.54
N SER A 663 26.90 -28.08 -44.24
CA SER A 663 27.39 -28.55 -42.94
C SER A 663 27.32 -27.49 -41.84
N ARG A 664 27.37 -26.20 -42.20
CA ARG A 664 27.39 -25.07 -41.27
C ARG A 664 25.99 -24.49 -40.99
N TYR A 665 25.08 -24.54 -41.96
CA TYR A 665 23.73 -23.98 -41.87
C TYR A 665 22.68 -25.07 -42.10
N ALA A 666 21.95 -25.44 -41.05
CA ALA A 666 20.92 -26.48 -41.10
C ALA A 666 19.73 -26.14 -42.05
N ASN A 667 19.59 -24.87 -42.41
CA ASN A 667 18.55 -24.33 -43.29
C ASN A 667 19.03 -24.06 -44.73
N PHE A 668 20.27 -24.40 -45.07
CA PHE A 668 20.76 -24.35 -46.46
C PHE A 668 20.31 -25.61 -47.22
N ASP A 669 19.56 -25.43 -48.31
CA ASP A 669 19.13 -26.53 -49.18
C ASP A 669 20.34 -27.05 -50.00
N PRO A 670 20.80 -28.31 -49.80
CA PRO A 670 21.91 -28.88 -50.55
C PRO A 670 21.66 -28.97 -52.06
N GLU A 671 20.40 -28.97 -52.50
CA GLU A 671 20.00 -28.96 -53.91
C GLU A 671 20.01 -27.54 -54.52
N THR A 672 20.45 -26.52 -53.76
CA THR A 672 20.56 -25.15 -54.25
C THR A 672 21.47 -25.10 -55.48
N SER A 673 20.90 -24.73 -56.63
CA SER A 673 21.64 -24.71 -57.89
C SER A 673 22.94 -23.88 -57.81
N PHE A 674 24.03 -24.40 -58.37
CA PHE A 674 25.32 -23.69 -58.43
C PHE A 674 25.24 -22.32 -59.13
N ARG A 675 24.24 -22.11 -60.00
CA ARG A 675 23.96 -20.80 -60.60
C ARG A 675 23.55 -19.76 -59.56
N LYS A 676 22.73 -20.12 -58.57
CA LYS A 676 22.32 -19.24 -57.46
C LYS A 676 23.49 -18.95 -56.53
N ILE A 677 24.26 -19.97 -56.16
CA ILE A 677 25.48 -19.82 -55.33
C ILE A 677 26.51 -18.92 -56.02
N GLY A 678 26.77 -19.14 -57.31
CA GLY A 678 27.66 -18.29 -58.09
C GLY A 678 27.15 -16.85 -58.21
N SER A 679 25.84 -16.64 -58.35
CA SER A 679 25.24 -15.30 -58.36
C SER A 679 25.46 -14.56 -57.03
N ALA A 680 25.29 -15.26 -55.90
CA ALA A 680 25.48 -14.69 -54.57
C ALA A 680 26.97 -14.42 -54.25
N LEU A 681 27.88 -15.28 -54.69
CA LEU A 681 29.34 -15.08 -54.57
C LEU A 681 29.85 -13.88 -55.40
N ASN A 682 29.15 -13.54 -56.48
CA ASN A 682 29.45 -12.40 -57.34
C ASN A 682 28.75 -11.11 -56.90
N ASP A 683 28.10 -11.12 -55.73
CA ASP A 683 27.56 -9.90 -55.14
C ASP A 683 28.67 -8.85 -54.98
N VAL A 684 28.35 -7.61 -55.39
CA VAL A 684 29.29 -6.49 -55.44
C VAL A 684 29.92 -6.22 -54.08
N GLN A 685 29.23 -6.54 -52.98
CA GLN A 685 29.73 -6.32 -51.63
C GLN A 685 30.94 -7.19 -51.25
N PHE A 686 31.12 -8.35 -51.87
CA PHE A 686 32.21 -9.27 -51.54
C PHE A 686 33.48 -9.03 -52.35
N ASN A 687 33.32 -8.65 -53.62
CA ASN A 687 34.42 -8.42 -54.56
C ASN A 687 35.45 -9.57 -54.57
N PHE A 688 34.95 -10.81 -54.57
CA PHE A 688 35.77 -12.02 -54.60
C PHE A 688 36.39 -12.25 -55.96
N THR A 689 37.63 -12.76 -55.97
CA THR A 689 38.31 -13.15 -57.22
C THR A 689 37.83 -14.53 -57.64
N SER A 690 37.36 -14.67 -58.87
CA SER A 690 36.97 -15.94 -59.46
C SER A 690 37.79 -16.28 -60.69
N LYS A 691 37.91 -17.57 -61.00
CA LYS A 691 38.51 -18.08 -62.24
C LYS A 691 37.68 -19.23 -62.79
N ARG A 692 37.68 -19.37 -64.12
CA ARG A 692 37.06 -20.51 -64.80
C ARG A 692 38.09 -21.57 -65.09
N THR A 693 37.85 -22.80 -64.62
CA THR A 693 38.65 -23.97 -65.00
C THR A 693 37.96 -24.74 -66.12
N THR A 694 38.61 -25.77 -66.67
CA THR A 694 38.03 -26.64 -67.71
C THR A 694 36.81 -27.44 -67.24
N LYS A 695 36.56 -27.55 -65.93
CA LYS A 695 35.47 -28.35 -65.34
C LYS A 695 34.45 -27.53 -64.55
N HIS A 696 34.86 -26.47 -63.85
CA HIS A 696 33.97 -25.68 -62.97
C HIS A 696 34.51 -24.27 -62.68
N MET A 697 33.68 -23.42 -62.07
CA MET A 697 34.10 -22.12 -61.53
C MET A 697 34.70 -22.27 -60.13
N GLU A 698 35.79 -21.55 -59.86
CA GLU A 698 36.45 -21.51 -58.55
C GLU A 698 36.59 -20.08 -58.04
N TYR A 699 36.55 -19.93 -56.72
CA TYR A 699 36.64 -18.65 -56.02
C TYR A 699 37.83 -18.65 -55.05
N TRP A 700 38.58 -17.55 -55.00
CA TRP A 700 39.74 -17.39 -54.12
C TRP A 700 39.30 -16.81 -52.78
N LEU A 701 39.17 -17.68 -51.77
CA LEU A 701 38.51 -17.35 -50.51
C LEU A 701 39.32 -17.84 -49.31
N ILE A 702 39.14 -17.16 -48.17
CA ILE A 702 39.50 -17.66 -46.84
C ILE A 702 38.20 -17.95 -46.09
N GLU A 703 38.08 -19.16 -45.55
CA GLU A 703 37.04 -19.51 -44.59
C GLU A 703 37.31 -18.75 -43.28
N LYS A 704 36.28 -18.06 -42.77
CA LYS A 704 36.34 -17.31 -41.51
C LYS A 704 36.28 -18.21 -40.29
#